data_AF-A0A2M7S0E6-F1
#
_entry.id   AF-A0A2M7S0E6-F1
#
_cell.length_a   1.000
_cell.length_b   1.000
_cell.length_c   1.000
_cell.angle_alpha   90.00
_cell.angle_beta   90.00
_cell.angle_gamma   90.00
#
_symmetry.space_group_name_H-M   'P 1'
#
loop_
_entity.id
_entity.type
_entity.pdbx_description
1 polymer ?
#
loop_
_entity_poly.entity_id
_entity_poly.type
_entity_poly.pdbx_seq_one_letter_code
_entity_poly.pdbx_strand_id
1 'polypeptide(L)'
;MNTTQLHISYFLLAIPAFIIVYPFIKIQTKIKSIIYYLLVVPPLFFFTDLTRNPYYFQIALLNILVLVIWLLFLFRSYKEQKIKLYIAPVDVPLLCFFGIAFISFIVALIMKQQYLMPEIIDTGKKMFKFDYLHLSMVSEGTKKLIFTLVNVWLSYWIASNFIDENMFKKVYNVLFAVAVAAAGYGIFQYFGIEWIWPQVLSPFGGRSVSTFGNPNFISSYLLLLCPVILAFIINSKNKVFYIVALLACFGSILCSLTRSTWIGLFAAMSLMVWYLFREKELSKQRLKLVAVLAGIGLLMFLFWPKSTIAGPSTIERIMELKKVINVDKNLPVRATTYGPVHQRQLIWSCAWNMVSEYPLLGRGWGLFELFYPFYQGKYLYLEMLRNFRTHANNAHNEILEVWSQTGTIGFGIYVWFIVCVLFYGKKIIKHYSGEKKIIAIALLCSIVGMVVDNIFGNVSIHFCVPAFLCWWNLGMLVSLDPSRKIYEIKLTKGIKFLTFCIAIFLCFLIFRIYKQFMGEVNYFAGFKYSKRGEIKHAIKFLEKSHKCYPEVNSEYELGNCYARENQIDDSVRAYYQALGANCGYDEIHFNLATIYARKQDFRNAMMNYSESIYINPMSQESYLALGNIFLKNVDVYLENAIKLFEKSVIFYPENMDIWNNLGFLYTKKATPEAVRKAINAYHKALELNPEFELARHNLAQLLKSNNMSDPMLDYGTIMSQVEERISAKDWNKVIPLCKKLISISPKSFKARFYLANTLFTLGQIDESIEEYSKALDIDGNNVYAHTNLGLAYYQKQDYPNARKEFETVLRLDPKNQLARERLNWIGNNLK
;
A
#
# COMPACT_ATOMS: atom_id res chain seq x y z
N MET A 1 -5.84 4.19 31.55
CA MET A 1 -4.63 3.50 31.05
C MET A 1 -4.76 2.07 31.53
N ASN A 2 -4.80 1.08 30.64
CA ASN A 2 -4.74 -0.32 31.06
C ASN A 2 -3.38 -0.58 31.72
N THR A 3 -3.34 -1.46 32.72
CA THR A 3 -2.12 -1.89 33.44
C THR A 3 -0.97 -2.26 32.48
N THR A 4 -1.29 -2.85 31.33
CA THR A 4 -0.35 -3.19 30.25
C THR A 4 0.36 -1.98 29.63
N GLN A 5 -0.36 -0.87 29.40
CA GLN A 5 0.24 0.37 28.87
C GLN A 5 1.19 1.00 29.89
N LEU A 6 0.83 0.95 31.17
CA LEU A 6 1.66 1.46 32.25
C LEU A 6 2.98 0.67 32.34
N HIS A 7 2.92 -0.66 32.33
CA HIS A 7 4.09 -1.53 32.38
C HIS A 7 5.02 -1.39 31.16
N ILE A 8 4.49 -1.15 29.95
CA ILE A 8 5.31 -0.95 28.75
C ILE A 8 5.97 0.44 28.73
N SER A 9 5.27 1.48 29.16
CA SER A 9 5.88 2.81 29.36
C SER A 9 6.99 2.74 30.39
N TYR A 10 6.80 2.03 31.51
CA TYR A 10 7.86 1.77 32.47
C TYR A 10 8.97 0.91 31.85
N PHE A 11 8.68 -0.11 31.05
CA PHE A 11 9.70 -0.96 30.42
C PHE A 11 10.59 -0.19 29.43
N LEU A 12 9.99 0.62 28.55
CA LEU A 12 10.73 1.43 27.57
C LEU A 12 11.54 2.56 28.22
N LEU A 13 11.07 3.13 29.33
CA LEU A 13 11.82 4.12 30.13
C LEU A 13 12.84 3.45 31.07
N ALA A 14 12.55 2.25 31.55
CA ALA A 14 13.41 1.49 32.45
C ALA A 14 14.59 0.85 31.72
N ILE A 15 14.50 0.44 30.44
CA ILE A 15 15.66 -0.12 29.74
C ILE A 15 16.85 0.86 29.74
N PRO A 16 16.71 2.13 29.34
CA PRO A 16 17.79 3.10 29.47
C PRO A 16 18.21 3.33 30.93
N ALA A 17 17.26 3.51 31.86
CA ALA A 17 17.56 3.83 33.26
C ALA A 17 18.24 2.66 34.01
N PHE A 18 17.78 1.43 33.82
CA PHE A 18 18.34 0.22 34.44
C PHE A 18 19.72 -0.11 33.87
N ILE A 19 19.99 0.19 32.60
CA ILE A 19 21.28 -0.02 31.93
C ILE A 19 22.32 1.05 32.34
N ILE A 20 21.87 2.29 32.54
CA ILE A 20 22.72 3.42 32.97
C ILE A 20 23.08 3.29 34.47
N VAL A 21 22.16 2.81 35.32
CA VAL A 21 22.32 2.85 36.78
C VAL A 21 23.04 1.62 37.37
N TYR A 22 23.15 0.48 36.68
CA TYR A 22 23.84 -0.70 37.25
C TYR A 22 25.38 -0.53 37.28
N PRO A 23 26.05 -0.35 38.44
CA PRO A 23 27.46 0.10 38.48
C PRO A 23 28.49 -1.02 38.28
N PHE A 24 28.09 -2.30 38.31
CA PHE A 24 29.01 -3.42 38.52
C PHE A 24 29.55 -4.11 37.25
N ILE A 25 29.20 -3.66 36.03
CA ILE A 25 29.60 -4.32 34.78
C ILE A 25 30.43 -3.37 33.90
N LYS A 26 31.60 -3.83 33.43
CA LYS A 26 32.45 -3.08 32.46
C LYS A 26 31.63 -2.67 31.23
N ILE A 27 31.76 -1.42 30.78
CA ILE A 27 30.97 -0.83 29.67
C ILE A 27 31.01 -1.70 28.40
N GLN A 28 32.15 -2.32 28.09
CA GLN A 28 32.29 -3.22 26.95
C GLN A 28 31.41 -4.48 27.06
N THR A 29 31.26 -5.03 28.27
CA THR A 29 30.35 -6.14 28.53
C THR A 29 28.89 -5.68 28.39
N LYS A 30 28.55 -4.45 28.79
CA LYS A 30 27.21 -3.87 28.56
C LYS A 30 26.87 -3.73 27.07
N ILE A 31 27.78 -3.19 26.25
CA ILE A 31 27.56 -3.07 24.79
C ILE A 31 27.33 -4.46 24.17
N LYS A 32 28.14 -5.46 24.53
CA LYS A 32 27.98 -6.84 24.04
C LYS A 32 26.63 -7.43 24.44
N SER A 33 26.18 -7.23 25.68
CA SER A 33 24.87 -7.70 26.13
C SER A 33 23.71 -7.04 25.38
N ILE A 34 23.78 -5.72 25.16
CA ILE A 34 22.73 -4.96 24.46
C ILE A 34 22.62 -5.39 23.00
N ILE A 35 23.74 -5.73 22.35
CA ILE A 35 23.72 -6.30 21.00
C ILE A 35 22.87 -7.57 20.95
N TYR A 36 22.95 -8.47 21.94
CA TYR A 36 22.07 -9.65 21.96
C TYR A 36 20.60 -9.28 22.10
N TYR A 37 20.26 -8.31 22.96
CA TYR A 37 18.89 -7.80 23.06
C TYR A 37 18.39 -7.19 21.74
N LEU A 38 19.24 -6.40 21.07
CA LEU A 38 18.96 -5.78 19.77
C LEU A 38 18.65 -6.82 18.69
N LEU A 39 19.32 -7.98 18.71
CA LEU A 39 19.16 -9.03 17.71
C LEU A 39 17.97 -9.95 17.99
N VAL A 40 17.56 -10.09 19.25
CA VAL A 40 16.50 -11.05 19.67
C VAL A 40 15.15 -10.38 19.86
N VAL A 41 15.10 -9.28 20.62
CA VAL A 41 13.83 -8.74 21.10
C VAL A 41 13.02 -8.08 19.98
N PRO A 42 13.59 -7.14 19.18
CA PRO A 42 12.82 -6.46 18.13
C PRO A 42 12.21 -7.40 17.08
N PRO A 43 12.89 -8.45 16.57
CA PRO A 43 12.28 -9.36 15.60
C PRO A 43 11.21 -10.30 16.17
N LEU A 44 11.23 -10.62 17.47
CA LEU A 44 10.35 -11.63 18.07
C LEU A 44 9.19 -11.04 18.86
N PHE A 45 9.37 -9.89 19.51
CA PHE A 45 8.34 -9.29 20.35
C PHE A 45 7.45 -8.35 19.55
N PHE A 46 6.15 -8.62 19.55
CA PHE A 46 5.14 -7.81 18.88
C PHE A 46 3.88 -7.75 19.76
N PHE A 47 3.14 -6.64 19.70
CA PHE A 47 1.92 -6.44 20.48
C PHE A 47 0.77 -6.07 19.55
N THR A 48 -0.31 -6.86 19.58
CA THR A 48 -1.44 -6.73 18.63
C THR A 48 -2.47 -5.68 19.02
N ASP A 49 -2.57 -5.29 20.29
CA ASP A 49 -3.58 -4.32 20.78
C ASP A 49 -2.98 -2.98 21.27
N LEU A 50 -1.67 -2.76 21.01
CA LEU A 50 -0.94 -1.61 21.52
C LEU A 50 -0.92 -0.42 20.54
N THR A 51 -0.74 -0.70 19.25
CA THR A 51 -0.59 0.29 18.17
C THR A 51 -1.40 -0.17 16.95
N ARG A 52 -1.72 0.73 16.01
CA ARG A 52 -2.51 0.39 14.81
C ARG A 52 -1.83 -0.71 14.00
N ASN A 53 -0.53 -0.55 13.76
CA ASN A 53 0.30 -1.61 13.17
C ASN A 53 1.16 -2.27 14.27
N PRO A 54 1.14 -3.62 14.43
CA PRO A 54 1.82 -4.30 15.54
C PRO A 54 3.34 -4.12 15.57
N TYR A 55 3.97 -3.82 14.42
CA TYR A 55 5.41 -3.69 14.28
C TYR A 55 5.96 -2.30 14.68
N TYR A 56 5.12 -1.32 15.04
CA TYR A 56 5.62 -0.01 15.53
C TYR A 56 6.46 -0.13 16.79
N PHE A 57 6.10 -1.05 17.69
CA PHE A 57 6.89 -1.34 18.88
C PHE A 57 8.31 -1.82 18.51
N GLN A 58 8.41 -2.70 17.51
CA GLN A 58 9.70 -3.21 17.02
C GLN A 58 10.56 -2.08 16.47
N ILE A 59 9.97 -1.17 15.70
CA ILE A 59 10.65 -0.01 15.13
C ILE A 59 11.21 0.89 16.24
N ALA A 60 10.36 1.26 17.21
CA ALA A 60 10.77 2.13 18.30
C ALA A 60 11.89 1.49 19.14
N LEU A 61 11.74 0.22 19.50
CA LEU A 61 12.70 -0.50 20.31
C LEU A 61 14.04 -0.66 19.59
N LEU A 62 14.05 -1.08 18.32
CA LEU A 62 15.27 -1.23 17.53
C LEU A 62 16.04 0.09 17.47
N ASN A 63 15.36 1.19 17.13
CA ASN A 63 15.99 2.50 17.03
C ASN A 63 16.57 2.96 18.37
N ILE A 64 15.83 2.80 19.48
CA ILE A 64 16.30 3.17 20.82
C ILE A 64 17.55 2.36 21.18
N LEU A 65 17.55 1.04 20.96
CA LEU A 65 18.68 0.17 21.30
C LEU A 65 19.94 0.51 20.49
N VAL A 66 19.79 0.80 19.19
CA VAL A 66 20.90 1.29 18.34
C VAL A 66 21.49 2.58 18.92
N LEU A 67 20.65 3.56 19.26
CA LEU A 67 21.11 4.84 19.81
C LEU A 67 21.78 4.68 21.18
N VAL A 68 21.27 3.79 22.04
CA VAL A 68 21.86 3.46 23.34
C VAL A 68 23.25 2.85 23.20
N ILE A 69 23.48 1.97 22.21
CA ILE A 69 24.83 1.42 21.94
C ILE A 69 25.81 2.55 21.61
N TRP A 70 25.39 3.51 20.78
CA TRP A 70 26.22 4.66 20.42
C TRP A 70 26.47 5.61 21.60
N LEU A 71 25.48 5.85 22.46
CA LEU A 71 25.66 6.61 23.69
C LEU A 71 26.69 5.96 24.62
N LEU A 72 26.63 4.63 24.79
CA LEU A 72 27.60 3.89 25.59
C LEU A 72 29.00 3.93 24.98
N PHE A 73 29.10 3.92 23.64
CA PHE A 73 30.37 4.10 22.94
C PHE A 73 30.97 5.49 23.17
N LEU A 74 30.16 6.55 23.10
CA LEU A 74 30.63 7.92 23.38
C LEU A 74 31.08 8.07 24.84
N PHE A 75 30.32 7.52 25.79
CA PHE A 75 30.68 7.53 27.21
C PHE A 75 32.00 6.79 27.47
N ARG A 76 32.18 5.62 26.82
CA ARG A 76 33.45 4.88 26.86
C ARG A 76 34.59 5.70 26.29
N SER A 77 34.41 6.31 25.13
CA SER A 77 35.45 7.11 24.46
C SER A 77 35.85 8.32 25.31
N TYR A 78 34.88 8.93 25.99
CA TYR A 78 35.14 10.00 26.96
C TYR A 78 35.97 9.49 28.14
N LYS A 79 35.66 8.31 28.70
CA LYS A 79 36.44 7.70 29.79
C LYS A 79 37.86 7.33 29.35
N GLU A 80 38.02 6.81 28.14
CA GLU A 80 39.32 6.38 27.59
C GLU A 80 40.13 7.54 26.98
N GLN A 81 39.58 8.75 26.90
CA GLN A 81 40.18 9.95 26.28
C GLN A 81 40.60 9.76 24.81
N LYS A 82 40.06 8.74 24.13
CA LYS A 82 40.28 8.45 22.71
C LYS A 82 39.04 7.85 22.05
N ILE A 83 38.82 8.17 20.79
CA ILE A 83 37.84 7.51 19.93
C ILE A 83 38.61 6.58 18.99
N LYS A 84 38.21 5.31 18.92
CA LYS A 84 38.76 4.35 17.96
C LYS A 84 37.69 4.01 16.93
N LEU A 85 37.99 4.24 15.65
CA LEU A 85 37.10 3.92 14.53
C LEU A 85 37.84 3.11 13.47
N TYR A 86 37.14 2.11 12.93
CA TYR A 86 37.59 1.30 11.81
C TYR A 86 36.90 1.81 10.55
N ILE A 87 37.68 2.43 9.66
CA ILE A 87 37.16 3.01 8.42
C ILE A 87 37.57 2.14 7.24
N ALA A 88 36.58 1.82 6.41
CA ALA A 88 36.71 1.06 5.18
C ALA A 88 36.50 1.95 3.94
N PRO A 89 37.08 1.61 2.78
CA PRO A 89 36.87 2.34 1.54
C PRO A 89 35.39 2.48 1.13
N VAL A 90 34.54 1.52 1.50
CA VAL A 90 33.09 1.52 1.21
C VAL A 90 32.34 2.59 2.02
N ASP A 91 32.93 3.10 3.10
CA ASP A 91 32.31 4.16 3.91
C ASP A 91 32.19 5.48 3.14
N VAL A 92 33.13 5.75 2.23
CA VAL A 92 33.17 6.99 1.43
C VAL A 92 31.96 7.10 0.48
N PRO A 93 31.69 6.14 -0.43
CA PRO A 93 30.53 6.24 -1.29
C PRO A 93 29.21 6.21 -0.51
N LEU A 94 29.14 5.50 0.62
CA LEU A 94 27.98 5.57 1.51
C LEU A 94 27.79 6.99 2.08
N LEU A 95 28.88 7.67 2.49
CA LEU A 95 28.87 9.07 2.98
C LEU A 95 28.43 10.03 1.89
N CYS A 96 28.94 9.86 0.68
CA CYS A 96 28.52 10.64 -0.48
C CYS A 96 27.01 10.46 -0.74
N PHE A 97 26.49 9.23 -0.64
CA PHE A 97 25.06 8.97 -0.81
C PHE A 97 24.21 9.66 0.26
N PHE A 98 24.65 9.64 1.52
CA PHE A 98 23.95 10.37 2.58
C PHE A 98 24.01 11.90 2.37
N GLY A 99 25.17 12.42 1.96
CA GLY A 99 25.35 13.83 1.65
C GLY A 99 24.41 14.30 0.54
N ILE A 100 24.33 13.57 -0.57
CA ILE A 100 23.44 13.93 -1.68
C ILE A 100 21.96 13.75 -1.31
N ALA A 101 21.61 12.75 -0.49
CA ALA A 101 20.25 12.59 0.02
C ALA A 101 19.84 13.79 0.90
N PHE A 102 20.74 14.27 1.76
CA PHE A 102 20.51 15.47 2.56
C PHE A 102 20.40 16.73 1.69
N ILE A 103 21.32 16.93 0.74
CA ILE A 103 21.27 18.06 -0.20
C ILE A 103 19.97 18.05 -0.99
N SER A 104 19.58 16.90 -1.54
CA SER A 104 18.32 16.73 -2.27
C SER A 104 17.11 17.13 -1.42
N PHE A 105 17.06 16.69 -0.16
CA PHE A 105 16.01 17.10 0.77
C PHE A 105 16.01 18.62 1.04
N ILE A 106 17.16 19.23 1.33
CA ILE A 106 17.27 20.68 1.58
C ILE A 106 16.88 21.50 0.36
N VAL A 107 17.31 21.08 -0.84
CA VAL A 107 16.93 21.74 -2.08
C VAL A 107 15.42 21.66 -2.29
N ALA A 108 14.79 20.50 -2.05
CA ALA A 108 13.34 20.36 -2.16
C ALA A 108 12.56 21.33 -1.24
N LEU A 109 13.08 21.66 -0.06
CA LEU A 109 12.47 22.64 0.85
C LEU A 109 12.50 24.08 0.31
N ILE A 110 13.51 24.43 -0.49
CA ILE A 110 13.72 25.79 -1.01
C ILE A 110 13.03 25.95 -2.38
N MET A 111 12.84 24.85 -3.11
CA MET A 111 12.21 24.88 -4.43
C MET A 111 10.72 25.22 -4.36
N LYS A 112 10.26 26.03 -5.32
CA LYS A 112 8.84 26.37 -5.47
C LYS A 112 8.06 25.14 -5.95
N GLN A 113 7.08 24.73 -5.16
CA GLN A 113 6.21 23.59 -5.44
C GLN A 113 4.95 24.05 -6.17
N GLN A 114 4.69 23.56 -7.39
CA GLN A 114 3.57 24.01 -8.24
C GLN A 114 2.28 23.19 -8.10
N TYR A 115 2.31 22.13 -7.30
CA TYR A 115 1.25 21.10 -7.26
C TYR A 115 0.08 21.44 -6.35
N LEU A 116 0.27 22.40 -5.43
CA LEU A 116 -0.74 22.83 -4.48
C LEU A 116 -1.28 24.20 -4.88
N MET A 117 -2.59 24.42 -4.72
CA MET A 117 -3.17 25.73 -4.96
C MET A 117 -2.53 26.78 -4.03
N PRO A 118 -1.91 27.86 -4.58
CA PRO A 118 -1.24 28.88 -3.78
C PRO A 118 -2.15 29.50 -2.72
N GLU A 119 -3.45 29.62 -3.01
CA GLU A 119 -4.45 30.12 -2.07
C GLU A 119 -4.62 29.21 -0.86
N ILE A 120 -4.51 27.87 -0.99
CA ILE A 120 -4.62 26.95 0.16
C ILE A 120 -3.44 27.17 1.08
N ILE A 121 -2.23 27.26 0.51
CA ILE A 121 -1.00 27.51 1.26
C ILE A 121 -1.09 28.87 1.96
N ASP A 122 -1.52 29.91 1.25
CA ASP A 122 -1.69 31.26 1.80
C ASP A 122 -2.75 31.31 2.92
N THR A 123 -3.87 30.61 2.75
CA THR A 123 -4.89 30.46 3.80
C THR A 123 -4.32 29.77 5.03
N GLY A 124 -3.57 28.67 4.88
CA GLY A 124 -2.87 28.02 5.98
C GLY A 124 -1.92 28.97 6.72
N LYS A 125 -1.15 29.77 5.97
CA LYS A 125 -0.22 30.78 6.52
C LYS A 125 -0.94 31.89 7.25
N LYS A 126 -2.02 32.45 6.68
CA LYS A 126 -2.76 33.56 7.28
C LYS A 126 -3.55 33.13 8.51
N MET A 127 -4.29 32.03 8.38
CA MET A 127 -5.24 31.61 9.41
C MET A 127 -4.54 30.96 10.60
N PHE A 128 -3.42 30.26 10.36
CA PHE A 128 -2.76 29.47 11.40
C PHE A 128 -1.27 29.73 11.57
N LYS A 129 -0.69 30.69 10.83
CA LYS A 129 0.77 30.96 10.83
C LYS A 129 1.61 29.73 10.50
N PHE A 130 1.06 28.79 9.73
CA PHE A 130 1.73 27.56 9.34
C PHE A 130 1.79 27.43 7.82
N ASP A 131 2.96 27.08 7.31
CA ASP A 131 3.11 26.56 5.95
C ASP A 131 3.01 25.03 6.02
N TYR A 132 1.80 24.48 5.83
CA TYR A 132 1.57 23.04 6.00
C TYR A 132 2.37 22.20 5.00
N LEU A 133 2.67 22.73 3.81
CA LEU A 133 3.51 22.04 2.83
C LEU A 133 4.95 21.96 3.33
N HIS A 134 5.51 23.08 3.79
CA HIS A 134 6.86 23.08 4.36
C HIS A 134 6.93 22.17 5.61
N LEU A 135 5.92 22.21 6.47
CA LEU A 135 5.83 21.30 7.62
C LEU A 135 5.78 19.83 7.20
N SER A 136 5.00 19.50 6.17
CA SER A 136 4.89 18.13 5.64
C SER A 136 6.21 17.63 5.10
N MET A 137 6.90 18.46 4.31
CA MET A 137 8.22 18.11 3.79
C MET A 137 9.22 17.90 4.93
N VAL A 138 9.24 18.79 5.94
CA VAL A 138 10.10 18.62 7.12
C VAL A 138 9.73 17.36 7.90
N SER A 139 8.45 17.04 8.06
CA SER A 139 7.98 15.86 8.77
C SER A 139 8.46 14.57 8.11
N GLU A 140 8.11 14.34 6.84
CA GLU A 140 8.46 13.10 6.13
C GLU A 140 9.95 13.00 5.79
N GLY A 141 10.56 14.11 5.37
CA GLY A 141 11.99 14.16 5.08
C GLY A 141 12.84 13.89 6.32
N THR A 142 12.53 14.50 7.47
CA THR A 142 13.29 14.24 8.70
C THR A 142 13.09 12.82 9.22
N LYS A 143 11.89 12.25 9.08
CA LYS A 143 11.61 10.84 9.40
C LYS A 143 12.47 9.90 8.57
N LYS A 144 12.60 10.14 7.25
CA LYS A 144 13.48 9.35 6.38
C LYS A 144 14.97 9.57 6.66
N LEU A 145 15.39 10.79 6.98
CA LEU A 145 16.78 11.08 7.36
C LEU A 145 17.16 10.39 8.68
N ILE A 146 16.28 10.42 9.69
CA ILE A 146 16.48 9.68 10.95
C ILE A 146 16.54 8.18 10.65
N PHE A 147 15.65 7.65 9.81
CA PHE A 147 15.70 6.27 9.39
C PHE A 147 17.07 5.92 8.77
N THR A 148 17.54 6.75 7.84
CA THR A 148 18.83 6.55 7.16
C THR A 148 20.00 6.64 8.15
N LEU A 149 19.98 7.59 9.09
CA LEU A 149 21.02 7.68 10.10
C LEU A 149 21.03 6.43 11.02
N VAL A 150 19.89 6.03 11.56
CA VAL A 150 19.82 5.00 12.60
C VAL A 150 19.88 3.59 12.01
N ASN A 151 19.07 3.30 10.99
CA ASN A 151 18.88 1.94 10.45
C ASN A 151 19.87 1.58 9.35
N VAL A 152 20.51 2.58 8.73
CA VAL A 152 21.59 2.36 7.74
C VAL A 152 22.94 2.56 8.42
N TRP A 153 23.28 3.81 8.76
CA TRP A 153 24.63 4.18 9.21
C TRP A 153 25.03 3.58 10.54
N LEU A 154 24.28 3.91 11.59
CA LEU A 154 24.61 3.50 12.95
C LEU A 154 24.57 1.97 13.07
N SER A 155 23.66 1.31 12.36
CA SER A 155 23.53 -0.15 12.33
C SER A 155 24.71 -0.82 11.61
N TYR A 156 25.08 -0.32 10.43
CA TYR A 156 26.26 -0.75 9.68
C TYR A 156 27.55 -0.61 10.51
N TRP A 157 27.75 0.54 11.15
CA TRP A 157 28.94 0.77 11.97
C TRP A 157 28.96 -0.04 13.27
N ILE A 158 27.80 -0.36 13.86
CA ILE A 158 27.76 -1.27 15.01
C ILE A 158 28.37 -2.63 14.62
N ALA A 159 27.92 -3.20 13.52
CA ALA A 159 28.41 -4.48 13.02
C ALA A 159 29.92 -4.41 12.67
N SER A 160 30.37 -3.33 12.03
CA SER A 160 31.76 -3.23 11.59
C SER A 160 32.77 -2.92 12.69
N ASN A 161 32.39 -2.20 13.75
CA ASN A 161 33.32 -1.72 14.79
C ASN A 161 33.25 -2.51 16.11
N PHE A 162 32.12 -3.14 16.45
CA PHE A 162 31.94 -3.74 17.79
C PHE A 162 31.94 -5.26 17.81
N ILE A 163 31.89 -5.92 16.64
CA ILE A 163 31.90 -7.38 16.54
C ILE A 163 33.31 -7.87 16.26
N ASP A 164 33.88 -8.59 17.22
CA ASP A 164 35.14 -9.31 17.09
C ASP A 164 34.93 -10.73 16.53
N GLU A 165 36.02 -11.40 16.12
CA GLU A 165 35.96 -12.76 15.55
C GLU A 165 35.30 -13.78 16.51
N ASN A 166 35.50 -13.60 17.83
CA ASN A 166 34.93 -14.48 18.85
C ASN A 166 33.42 -14.30 19.00
N MET A 167 32.91 -13.09 18.77
CA MET A 167 31.48 -12.78 18.78
C MET A 167 30.78 -13.18 17.50
N PHE A 168 31.46 -13.20 16.36
CA PHE A 168 30.87 -13.50 15.05
C PHE A 168 29.97 -14.75 15.10
N LYS A 169 30.52 -15.89 15.51
CA LYS A 169 29.79 -17.16 15.55
C LYS A 169 28.62 -17.12 16.54
N LYS A 170 28.78 -16.47 17.69
CA LYS A 170 27.74 -16.35 18.72
C LYS A 170 26.56 -15.51 18.21
N VAL A 171 26.86 -14.37 17.60
CA VAL A 171 25.87 -13.45 17.02
C VAL A 171 25.04 -14.16 15.94
N TYR A 172 25.68 -14.86 15.01
CA TYR A 172 24.95 -15.54 13.94
C TYR A 172 24.17 -16.75 14.44
N ASN A 173 24.67 -17.52 15.41
CA ASN A 173 23.87 -18.58 16.03
C ASN A 173 22.59 -18.03 16.70
N VAL A 174 22.67 -16.85 17.34
CA VAL A 174 21.50 -16.16 17.89
C VAL A 174 20.56 -15.71 16.78
N LEU A 175 21.06 -15.09 15.71
CA LEU A 175 20.25 -14.71 14.55
C LEU A 175 19.55 -15.91 13.91
N PHE A 176 20.21 -17.06 13.82
CA PHE A 176 19.62 -18.29 13.30
C PHE A 176 18.53 -18.83 14.22
N ALA A 177 18.73 -18.79 15.54
CA ALA A 177 17.68 -19.19 16.49
C ALA A 177 16.44 -18.28 16.40
N VAL A 178 16.66 -16.96 16.28
CA VAL A 178 15.59 -15.97 16.04
C VAL A 178 14.86 -16.25 14.73
N ALA A 179 15.62 -16.51 13.66
CA ALA A 179 15.06 -16.85 12.35
C ALA A 179 14.25 -18.14 12.38
N VAL A 180 14.70 -19.18 13.09
CA VAL A 180 13.95 -20.43 13.28
C VAL A 180 12.65 -20.20 14.05
N ALA A 181 12.69 -19.42 15.13
CA ALA A 181 11.49 -19.11 15.89
C ALA A 181 10.46 -18.34 15.04
N ALA A 182 10.89 -17.30 14.33
CA ALA A 182 10.03 -16.52 13.44
C ALA A 182 9.55 -17.35 12.23
N ALA A 183 10.42 -18.17 11.64
CA ALA A 183 10.07 -19.03 10.51
C ALA A 183 9.06 -20.11 10.93
N GLY A 184 9.28 -20.76 12.07
CA GLY A 184 8.38 -21.76 12.63
C GLY A 184 7.00 -21.18 12.92
N TYR A 185 6.93 -20.02 13.57
CA TYR A 185 5.66 -19.32 13.78
C TYR A 185 4.98 -18.96 12.44
N GLY A 186 5.74 -18.48 11.46
CA GLY A 186 5.19 -18.19 10.13
C GLY A 186 4.63 -19.42 9.40
N ILE A 187 5.26 -20.58 9.54
CA ILE A 187 4.76 -21.84 8.99
C ILE A 187 3.47 -22.27 9.71
N PHE A 188 3.43 -22.20 11.04
CA PHE A 188 2.21 -22.50 11.80
C PHE A 188 1.05 -21.59 11.41
N GLN A 189 1.31 -20.28 11.27
CA GLN A 189 0.31 -19.35 10.77
C GLN A 189 -0.23 -19.78 9.40
N TYR A 190 0.64 -20.12 8.44
CA TYR A 190 0.21 -20.55 7.10
C TYR A 190 -0.77 -21.74 7.09
N PHE A 191 -0.70 -22.57 8.14
CA PHE A 191 -1.59 -23.72 8.35
C PHE A 191 -2.73 -23.48 9.35
N GLY A 192 -3.03 -22.23 9.72
CA GLY A 192 -4.18 -21.91 10.59
C GLY A 192 -3.91 -22.02 12.08
N ILE A 193 -2.66 -22.20 12.50
CA ILE A 193 -2.29 -22.34 13.91
C ILE A 193 -1.71 -21.01 14.40
N GLU A 194 -2.54 -20.21 15.07
CA GLU A 194 -2.17 -18.88 15.59
C GLU A 194 -2.44 -18.77 17.09
N TRP A 195 -1.39 -18.86 17.93
CA TRP A 195 -1.53 -18.76 19.39
C TRP A 195 -1.47 -17.32 19.92
N ILE A 196 -0.75 -16.43 19.24
CA ILE A 196 -0.43 -15.08 19.74
C ILE A 196 -1.31 -14.02 19.07
N TRP A 197 -1.70 -14.27 17.82
CA TRP A 197 -2.54 -13.36 17.05
C TRP A 197 -3.76 -14.10 16.51
N PRO A 198 -4.82 -14.31 17.31
CA PRO A 198 -5.99 -15.09 16.92
C PRO A 198 -6.95 -14.33 15.98
N GLN A 199 -6.41 -13.49 15.09
CA GLN A 199 -7.16 -12.87 14.01
C GLN A 199 -6.71 -13.52 12.71
N VAL A 200 -7.45 -14.55 12.29
CA VAL A 200 -7.31 -15.30 11.03
C VAL A 200 -6.52 -14.51 10.00
N LEU A 201 -5.29 -14.94 9.74
CA LEU A 201 -4.34 -14.48 8.73
C LEU A 201 -4.92 -13.60 7.60
N SER A 202 -5.03 -12.33 7.97
CA SER A 202 -4.74 -11.09 7.26
C SER A 202 -5.52 -10.69 5.98
N PRO A 203 -5.80 -9.37 5.84
CA PRO A 203 -6.03 -8.71 4.54
C PRO A 203 -4.97 -8.97 3.44
N PHE A 204 -3.86 -9.70 3.72
CA PHE A 204 -2.88 -10.14 2.74
C PHE A 204 -3.23 -11.48 2.05
N GLY A 205 -4.45 -12.00 2.21
CA GLY A 205 -4.96 -13.13 1.43
C GLY A 205 -4.27 -14.46 1.77
N GLY A 206 -4.12 -14.76 3.07
CA GLY A 206 -3.53 -16.01 3.58
C GLY A 206 -2.00 -16.10 3.50
N ARG A 207 -1.32 -15.00 3.20
CA ARG A 207 0.16 -14.92 3.22
C ARG A 207 0.68 -14.79 4.65
N SER A 208 1.60 -15.68 5.04
CA SER A 208 2.19 -15.65 6.37
C SER A 208 3.00 -14.37 6.65
N VAL A 209 2.79 -13.78 7.83
CA VAL A 209 3.41 -12.52 8.27
C VAL A 209 4.34 -12.68 9.47
N SER A 210 4.26 -13.81 10.16
CA SER A 210 4.98 -14.13 11.39
C SER A 210 4.89 -12.98 12.42
N THR A 211 5.93 -12.84 13.25
CA THR A 211 6.13 -11.74 14.21
C THR A 211 6.42 -10.40 13.55
N PHE A 212 6.56 -10.34 12.21
CA PHE A 212 6.95 -9.13 11.47
C PHE A 212 5.75 -8.31 10.98
N GLY A 213 4.54 -8.86 11.05
CA GLY A 213 3.29 -8.18 10.65
C GLY A 213 3.17 -7.86 9.15
N ASN A 214 4.15 -8.25 8.32
CA ASN A 214 4.13 -8.09 6.87
C ASN A 214 4.89 -9.25 6.19
N PRO A 215 4.32 -9.88 5.15
CA PRO A 215 4.93 -11.05 4.51
C PRO A 215 6.25 -10.73 3.80
N ASN A 216 6.42 -9.50 3.32
CA ASN A 216 7.65 -9.06 2.66
C ASN A 216 8.78 -8.82 3.66
N PHE A 217 8.47 -8.40 4.90
CA PHE A 217 9.50 -8.12 5.91
C PHE A 217 10.14 -9.40 6.42
N ILE A 218 9.32 -10.40 6.78
CA ILE A 218 9.83 -11.71 7.19
C ILE A 218 10.60 -12.39 6.05
N SER A 219 10.10 -12.35 4.82
CA SER A 219 10.74 -13.03 3.70
C SER A 219 12.12 -12.45 3.38
N SER A 220 12.26 -11.12 3.33
CA SER A 220 13.56 -10.47 3.14
C SER A 220 14.52 -10.69 4.30
N TYR A 221 14.02 -10.70 5.55
CA TYR A 221 14.84 -11.00 6.73
C TYR A 221 15.44 -12.41 6.64
N LEU A 222 14.62 -13.41 6.29
CA LEU A 222 15.08 -14.80 6.15
C LEU A 222 16.03 -14.98 4.96
N LEU A 223 15.79 -14.28 3.83
CA LEU A 223 16.68 -14.28 2.67
C LEU A 223 18.11 -13.88 3.05
N LEU A 224 18.27 -12.83 3.87
CA LEU A 224 19.58 -12.32 4.29
C LEU A 224 20.38 -13.35 5.11
N LEU A 225 19.72 -14.29 5.77
CA LEU A 225 20.35 -15.31 6.61
C LEU A 225 20.63 -16.62 5.86
N CYS A 226 19.84 -16.97 4.84
CA CYS A 226 19.96 -18.26 4.16
C CYS A 226 21.39 -18.55 3.63
N PRO A 227 22.07 -17.64 2.89
CA PRO A 227 23.45 -17.89 2.44
C PRO A 227 24.42 -18.07 3.61
N VAL A 228 24.23 -17.31 4.70
CA VAL A 228 25.09 -17.41 5.89
C VAL A 228 24.86 -18.72 6.62
N ILE A 229 23.62 -19.20 6.75
CA ILE A 229 23.32 -20.52 7.30
C ILE A 229 24.01 -21.61 6.47
N LEU A 230 23.96 -21.52 5.14
CA LEU A 230 24.64 -22.48 4.26
C LEU A 230 26.16 -22.48 4.48
N ALA A 231 26.79 -21.32 4.69
CA ALA A 231 28.21 -21.24 5.05
C ALA A 231 28.51 -21.98 6.36
N PHE A 232 27.64 -21.86 7.38
CA PHE A 232 27.79 -22.60 8.63
C PHE A 232 27.59 -24.10 8.42
N ILE A 233 26.63 -24.56 7.60
CA ILE A 233 26.47 -25.99 7.27
C ILE A 233 27.75 -26.58 6.67
N ILE A 234 28.42 -25.82 5.79
CA ILE A 234 29.63 -26.27 5.10
C ILE A 234 30.81 -26.40 6.08
N ASN A 235 30.92 -25.48 7.04
CA ASN A 235 32.07 -25.38 7.95
C ASN A 235 31.90 -26.14 9.27
N SER A 236 30.67 -26.45 9.69
CA SER A 236 30.37 -27.06 10.98
C SER A 236 30.53 -28.59 10.99
N LYS A 237 30.99 -29.15 12.11
CA LYS A 237 30.98 -30.59 12.37
C LYS A 237 29.55 -31.10 12.64
N ASN A 238 28.82 -30.45 13.55
CA ASN A 238 27.41 -30.71 13.79
C ASN A 238 26.56 -29.81 12.89
N LYS A 239 25.90 -30.40 11.89
CA LYS A 239 25.17 -29.68 10.84
C LYS A 239 23.66 -29.69 11.05
N VAL A 240 23.15 -30.50 11.98
CA VAL A 240 21.71 -30.77 12.13
C VAL A 240 20.94 -29.49 12.38
N PHE A 241 21.36 -28.70 13.37
CA PHE A 241 20.73 -27.42 13.69
C PHE A 241 20.69 -26.47 12.48
N TYR A 242 21.80 -26.32 11.76
CA TYR A 242 21.89 -25.40 10.63
C TYR A 242 21.07 -25.87 9.42
N ILE A 243 20.98 -27.19 9.19
CA ILE A 243 20.12 -27.76 8.14
C ILE A 243 18.65 -27.49 8.48
N VAL A 244 18.22 -27.78 9.72
CA VAL A 244 16.86 -27.47 10.18
C VAL A 244 16.57 -25.98 10.05
N ALA A 245 17.53 -25.12 10.41
CA ALA A 245 17.38 -23.67 10.27
C ALA A 245 17.18 -23.23 8.81
N LEU A 246 17.98 -23.76 7.88
CA LEU A 246 17.86 -23.42 6.46
C LEU A 246 16.51 -23.87 5.89
N LEU A 247 16.07 -25.09 6.22
CA LEU A 247 14.79 -25.63 5.74
C LEU A 247 13.59 -24.87 6.34
N ALA A 248 13.64 -24.52 7.62
CA ALA A 248 12.60 -23.69 8.25
C ALA A 248 12.52 -22.30 7.60
N CYS A 249 13.68 -21.64 7.38
CA CYS A 249 13.74 -20.35 6.71
C CYS A 249 13.14 -20.44 5.29
N PHE A 250 13.53 -21.46 4.52
CA PHE A 250 13.03 -21.67 3.17
C PHE A 250 11.52 -21.94 3.15
N GLY A 251 11.03 -22.83 4.03
CA GLY A 251 9.59 -23.11 4.16
C GLY A 251 8.76 -21.87 4.50
N SER A 252 9.25 -21.03 5.41
CA SER A 252 8.58 -19.76 5.74
C SER A 252 8.62 -18.75 4.58
N ILE A 253 9.70 -18.71 3.79
CA ILE A 253 9.77 -17.91 2.55
C ILE A 253 8.74 -18.40 1.51
N LEU A 254 8.43 -19.70 1.45
CA LEU A 254 7.36 -20.22 0.60
C LEU A 254 5.98 -19.80 1.14
N CYS A 255 5.78 -19.89 2.46
CA CYS A 255 4.54 -19.49 3.13
C CYS A 255 4.20 -17.99 2.99
N SER A 256 5.21 -17.13 2.79
CA SER A 256 5.00 -15.70 2.56
C SER A 256 4.49 -15.37 1.15
N LEU A 257 4.64 -16.29 0.19
CA LEU A 257 4.29 -16.12 -1.23
C LEU A 257 4.89 -14.85 -1.89
N THR A 258 6.04 -14.39 -1.38
CA THR A 258 6.74 -13.19 -1.85
C THR A 258 7.68 -13.53 -3.01
N ARG A 259 7.18 -13.36 -4.25
CA ARG A 259 7.91 -13.72 -5.49
C ARG A 259 9.27 -13.05 -5.66
N SER A 260 9.38 -11.76 -5.32
CA SER A 260 10.66 -11.04 -5.42
C SER A 260 11.74 -11.67 -4.53
N THR A 261 11.35 -12.18 -3.36
CA THR A 261 12.27 -12.84 -2.44
C THR A 261 12.72 -14.19 -2.98
N TRP A 262 11.85 -14.93 -3.71
CA TRP A 262 12.27 -16.15 -4.40
C TRP A 262 13.35 -15.87 -5.45
N ILE A 263 13.18 -14.79 -6.23
CA ILE A 263 14.17 -14.35 -7.24
C ILE A 263 15.47 -13.91 -6.55
N GLY A 264 15.38 -13.10 -5.50
CA GLY A 264 16.54 -12.64 -4.74
C GLY A 264 17.30 -13.80 -4.08
N LEU A 265 16.60 -14.76 -3.49
CA LEU A 265 17.20 -15.95 -2.88
C LEU A 265 17.86 -16.84 -3.95
N PHE A 266 17.19 -17.04 -5.10
CA PHE A 266 17.76 -17.77 -6.22
C PHE A 266 19.06 -17.11 -6.73
N ALA A 267 19.07 -15.78 -6.88
CA ALA A 267 20.26 -15.04 -7.26
C ALA A 267 21.40 -15.17 -6.24
N ALA A 268 21.10 -15.03 -4.95
CA ALA A 268 22.07 -15.20 -3.86
C ALA A 268 22.66 -16.61 -3.83
N MET A 269 21.82 -17.64 -3.88
CA MET A 269 22.25 -19.03 -3.82
C MET A 269 23.01 -19.46 -5.06
N SER A 270 22.58 -19.03 -6.26
CA SER A 270 23.29 -19.32 -7.51
C SER A 270 24.68 -18.69 -7.52
N LEU A 271 24.79 -17.44 -7.06
CA LEU A 271 26.09 -16.76 -6.92
C LEU A 271 26.98 -17.47 -5.89
N MET A 272 26.41 -17.89 -4.76
CA MET A 272 27.14 -18.63 -3.73
C MET A 272 27.66 -19.96 -4.26
N VAL A 273 26.82 -20.74 -4.94
CA VAL A 273 27.19 -22.01 -5.58
C VAL A 273 28.28 -21.80 -6.62
N TRP A 274 28.20 -20.75 -7.44
CA TRP A 274 29.25 -20.39 -8.41
C TRP A 274 30.62 -20.14 -7.76
N TYR A 275 30.65 -19.44 -6.63
CA TYR A 275 31.90 -19.24 -5.87
C TYR A 275 32.40 -20.56 -5.26
N LEU A 276 31.51 -21.36 -4.66
CA LEU A 276 31.87 -22.63 -4.01
C LEU A 276 32.44 -23.65 -5.01
N PHE A 277 31.93 -23.72 -6.24
CA PHE A 277 32.47 -24.60 -7.29
C PHE A 277 33.90 -24.22 -7.70
N ARG A 278 34.28 -22.95 -7.55
CA ARG A 278 35.63 -22.46 -7.86
C ARG A 278 36.59 -22.60 -6.68
N GLU A 279 36.11 -23.05 -5.53
CA GLU A 279 36.91 -23.19 -4.32
C GLU A 279 37.66 -24.53 -4.31
N LYS A 280 38.96 -24.49 -4.62
CA LYS A 280 39.81 -25.69 -4.70
C LYS A 280 39.94 -26.45 -3.38
N GLU A 281 39.86 -25.75 -2.24
CA GLU A 281 39.97 -26.33 -0.90
C GLU A 281 38.67 -27.05 -0.45
N LEU A 282 37.57 -26.91 -1.19
CA LEU A 282 36.29 -27.47 -0.81
C LEU A 282 36.16 -28.94 -1.24
N SER A 283 35.92 -29.83 -0.29
CA SER A 283 35.80 -31.27 -0.61
C SER A 283 34.59 -31.58 -1.49
N LYS A 284 34.73 -32.57 -2.39
CA LYS A 284 33.62 -33.07 -3.23
C LYS A 284 32.39 -33.48 -2.40
N GLN A 285 32.58 -33.99 -1.18
CA GLN A 285 31.49 -34.33 -0.26
C GLN A 285 30.68 -33.10 0.19
N ARG A 286 31.33 -31.96 0.44
CA ARG A 286 30.65 -30.71 0.80
C ARG A 286 29.86 -30.16 -0.39
N LEU A 287 30.40 -30.24 -1.61
CA LEU A 287 29.66 -29.87 -2.82
C LEU A 287 28.43 -30.77 -3.06
N LYS A 288 28.57 -32.09 -2.84
CA LYS A 288 27.43 -33.02 -2.89
C LYS A 288 26.34 -32.64 -1.87
N LEU A 289 26.72 -32.28 -0.64
CA LEU A 289 25.76 -31.81 0.38
C LEU A 289 25.00 -30.56 -0.08
N VAL A 290 25.69 -29.58 -0.67
CA VAL A 290 25.04 -28.38 -1.22
C VAL A 290 24.05 -28.74 -2.34
N ALA A 291 24.43 -29.66 -3.24
CA ALA A 291 23.55 -30.15 -4.29
C ALA A 291 22.31 -30.89 -3.75
N VAL A 292 22.48 -31.71 -2.71
CA VAL A 292 21.35 -32.40 -2.03
C VAL A 292 20.41 -31.38 -1.40
N LEU A 293 20.93 -30.37 -0.68
CA LEU A 293 20.10 -29.32 -0.09
C LEU A 293 19.36 -28.49 -1.15
N ALA A 294 20.01 -28.20 -2.28
CA ALA A 294 19.36 -27.54 -3.42
C ALA A 294 18.24 -28.40 -4.02
N GLY A 295 18.45 -29.73 -4.13
CA GLY A 295 17.42 -30.69 -4.56
C GLY A 295 16.23 -30.73 -3.60
N ILE A 296 16.47 -30.76 -2.28
CA ILE A 296 15.42 -30.70 -1.26
C ILE A 296 14.65 -29.37 -1.37
N GLY A 297 15.34 -28.24 -1.52
CA GLY A 297 14.71 -26.94 -1.71
C GLY A 297 13.84 -26.89 -2.97
N LEU A 298 14.29 -27.48 -4.08
CA LEU A 298 13.49 -27.60 -5.31
C LEU A 298 12.23 -28.44 -5.10
N LEU A 299 12.35 -29.59 -4.42
CA LEU A 299 11.20 -30.42 -4.08
C LEU A 299 10.22 -29.68 -3.18
N MET A 300 10.71 -28.98 -2.15
CA MET A 300 9.88 -28.14 -1.29
C MET A 300 9.16 -27.06 -2.10
N PHE A 301 9.82 -26.41 -3.07
CA PHE A 301 9.20 -25.39 -3.90
C PHE A 301 8.07 -25.94 -4.79
N LEU A 302 8.30 -27.10 -5.41
CA LEU A 302 7.35 -27.76 -6.31
C LEU A 302 6.17 -28.38 -5.57
N PHE A 303 6.39 -28.95 -4.39
CA PHE A 303 5.41 -29.72 -3.65
C PHE A 303 5.01 -29.08 -2.32
N TRP A 304 5.24 -27.77 -2.14
CA TRP A 304 4.77 -27.08 -0.93
C TRP A 304 3.25 -27.18 -0.83
N PRO A 305 2.69 -27.64 0.30
CA PRO A 305 1.26 -27.78 0.45
C PRO A 305 0.57 -26.41 0.40
N LYS A 306 -0.67 -26.39 -0.09
CA LYS A 306 -1.51 -25.19 -0.11
C LYS A 306 -1.89 -24.79 1.31
N SER A 307 -2.06 -23.49 1.55
CA SER A 307 -2.52 -22.95 2.84
C SER A 307 -3.91 -23.51 3.19
N THR A 308 -4.14 -23.73 4.48
CA THR A 308 -5.45 -24.12 5.01
C THR A 308 -6.39 -22.94 5.24
N ILE A 309 -5.88 -21.69 5.19
CA ILE A 309 -6.67 -20.48 5.45
C ILE A 309 -7.23 -19.92 4.15
N ALA A 310 -6.35 -19.49 3.24
CA ALA A 310 -6.68 -18.92 1.95
C ALA A 310 -5.39 -18.71 1.12
N GLY A 311 -5.54 -18.49 -0.19
CA GLY A 311 -4.44 -18.07 -1.05
C GLY A 311 -3.89 -19.17 -1.98
N PRO A 312 -3.08 -18.77 -2.97
CA PRO A 312 -2.60 -19.69 -3.99
C PRO A 312 -1.49 -20.61 -3.45
N SER A 313 -1.34 -21.78 -4.07
CA SER A 313 -0.11 -22.57 -3.92
C SER A 313 1.10 -21.85 -4.56
N THR A 314 2.32 -22.33 -4.30
CA THR A 314 3.54 -21.79 -4.93
C THR A 314 3.46 -21.84 -6.45
N ILE A 315 2.95 -22.95 -7.01
CA ILE A 315 2.76 -23.14 -8.46
C ILE A 315 1.66 -22.22 -9.00
N GLU A 316 0.49 -22.17 -8.35
CA GLU A 316 -0.61 -21.28 -8.75
C GLU A 316 -0.13 -19.81 -8.78
N ARG A 317 0.71 -19.42 -7.81
CA ARG A 317 1.28 -18.07 -7.71
C ARG A 317 2.21 -17.71 -8.87
N ILE A 318 2.91 -18.68 -9.46
CA ILE A 318 3.70 -18.49 -10.68
C ILE A 318 2.79 -18.45 -11.89
N MET A 319 1.80 -19.34 -11.98
CA MET A 319 0.86 -19.41 -13.09
C MET A 319 0.01 -18.15 -13.23
N GLU A 320 -0.22 -17.38 -12.17
CA GLU A 320 -0.83 -16.05 -12.24
C GLU A 320 -0.16 -15.11 -13.27
N LEU A 321 1.15 -15.25 -13.52
CA LEU A 321 1.85 -14.46 -14.54
C LEU A 321 1.32 -14.73 -15.95
N LYS A 322 0.79 -15.92 -16.22
CA LYS A 322 0.16 -16.23 -17.52
C LYS A 322 -1.08 -15.35 -17.77
N LYS A 323 -1.79 -14.90 -16.72
CA LYS A 323 -2.92 -13.97 -16.85
C LYS A 323 -2.50 -12.59 -17.37
N VAL A 324 -1.24 -12.21 -17.15
CA VAL A 324 -0.67 -10.95 -17.66
C VAL A 324 -0.27 -11.07 -19.13
N ILE A 325 0.15 -12.26 -19.56
CA ILE A 325 0.67 -12.51 -20.91
C ILE A 325 -0.47 -12.83 -21.89
N ASN A 326 -1.45 -13.63 -21.45
CA ASN A 326 -2.59 -14.07 -22.26
C ASN A 326 -3.85 -13.30 -21.88
N VAL A 327 -3.87 -12.01 -22.19
CA VAL A 327 -5.05 -11.16 -21.99
C VAL A 327 -6.09 -11.48 -23.06
N ASP A 328 -7.27 -11.93 -22.64
CA ASP A 328 -8.42 -12.02 -23.52
C ASP A 328 -8.93 -10.62 -23.84
N LYS A 329 -8.75 -10.19 -25.09
CA LYS A 329 -9.14 -8.85 -25.57
C LYS A 329 -10.65 -8.65 -25.64
N ASN A 330 -11.43 -9.72 -25.55
CA ASN A 330 -12.89 -9.65 -25.57
C ASN A 330 -13.49 -9.39 -24.19
N LEU A 331 -12.68 -9.51 -23.12
CA LEU A 331 -13.13 -9.18 -21.77
C LEU A 331 -13.03 -7.67 -21.51
N PRO A 332 -13.90 -7.10 -20.65
CA PRO A 332 -13.79 -5.71 -20.22
C PRO A 332 -12.41 -5.40 -19.66
N VAL A 333 -11.89 -4.18 -19.88
CA VAL A 333 -10.56 -3.76 -19.41
C VAL A 333 -10.36 -4.11 -17.93
N ARG A 334 -11.38 -3.88 -17.10
CA ARG A 334 -11.41 -4.25 -15.67
C ARG A 334 -11.11 -5.73 -15.40
N ALA A 335 -11.71 -6.64 -16.18
CA ALA A 335 -11.52 -8.09 -16.05
C ALA A 335 -10.15 -8.57 -16.53
N THR A 336 -9.48 -7.77 -17.37
CA THR A 336 -8.12 -8.05 -17.87
C THR A 336 -6.99 -7.50 -16.98
N THR A 337 -7.32 -6.66 -15.99
CA THR A 337 -6.31 -6.00 -15.16
C THR A 337 -5.74 -6.95 -14.08
N TYR A 338 -4.43 -7.18 -14.12
CA TYR A 338 -3.71 -7.84 -13.03
C TYR A 338 -3.17 -6.81 -12.04
N GLY A 339 -3.82 -6.72 -10.88
CA GLY A 339 -3.59 -5.62 -9.93
C GLY A 339 -2.14 -5.39 -9.51
N PRO A 340 -1.34 -6.42 -9.16
CA PRO A 340 0.05 -6.23 -8.74
C PRO A 340 0.99 -5.65 -9.80
N VAL A 341 0.70 -5.81 -11.10
CA VAL A 341 1.54 -5.27 -12.18
C VAL A 341 1.10 -3.86 -12.53
N HIS A 342 -0.20 -3.67 -12.76
CA HIS A 342 -0.73 -2.37 -13.17
C HIS A 342 -0.62 -1.32 -12.07
N GLN A 343 -0.78 -1.69 -10.79
CA GLN A 343 -0.49 -0.80 -9.68
C GLN A 343 0.99 -0.37 -9.66
N ARG A 344 1.92 -1.29 -9.97
CA ARG A 344 3.35 -0.92 -10.07
C ARG A 344 3.62 -0.02 -11.27
N GLN A 345 2.98 -0.27 -12.41
CA GLN A 345 3.10 0.61 -13.58
C GLN A 345 2.65 2.03 -13.28
N LEU A 346 1.55 2.22 -12.54
CA LEU A 346 1.12 3.52 -12.05
C LEU A 346 2.21 4.16 -11.17
N ILE A 347 2.70 3.42 -10.17
CA ILE A 347 3.73 3.89 -9.23
C ILE A 347 5.02 4.27 -9.94
N TRP A 348 5.49 3.44 -10.88
CA TRP A 348 6.71 3.66 -11.65
C TRP A 348 6.56 4.85 -12.60
N SER A 349 5.40 5.01 -13.23
CA SER A 349 5.11 6.16 -14.09
C SER A 349 5.10 7.48 -13.29
N CYS A 350 4.61 7.47 -12.04
CA CYS A 350 4.73 8.61 -11.14
C CYS A 350 6.17 8.89 -10.74
N ALA A 351 6.93 7.86 -10.34
CA ALA A 351 8.34 7.98 -9.97
C ALA A 351 9.19 8.53 -11.14
N TRP A 352 8.92 8.07 -12.36
CA TRP A 352 9.55 8.57 -13.57
C TRP A 352 9.24 10.06 -13.79
N ASN A 353 7.98 10.47 -13.62
CA ASN A 353 7.60 11.87 -13.76
C ASN A 353 8.31 12.77 -12.74
N MET A 354 8.48 12.30 -11.50
CA MET A 354 9.25 13.02 -10.47
C MET A 354 10.68 13.31 -10.92
N VAL A 355 11.35 12.34 -11.55
CA VAL A 355 12.69 12.55 -12.13
C VAL A 355 12.64 13.48 -13.32
N SER A 356 11.68 13.28 -14.23
CA SER A 356 11.61 14.05 -15.48
C SER A 356 11.51 15.55 -15.23
N GLU A 357 10.85 15.94 -14.13
CA GLU A 357 10.69 17.32 -13.73
C GLU A 357 11.89 17.86 -12.91
N TYR A 358 12.53 17.01 -12.10
CA TYR A 358 13.70 17.36 -11.28
C TYR A 358 14.86 16.39 -11.53
N PRO A 359 15.51 16.44 -12.72
CA PRO A 359 16.43 15.38 -13.16
C PRO A 359 17.73 15.30 -12.37
N LEU A 360 18.20 16.40 -11.78
CA LEU A 360 19.50 16.45 -11.10
C LEU A 360 19.44 15.90 -9.67
N LEU A 361 18.52 16.43 -8.85
CA LEU A 361 18.43 16.15 -7.42
C LEU A 361 17.12 15.47 -6.99
N GLY A 362 16.22 15.18 -7.92
CA GLY A 362 14.95 14.50 -7.65
C GLY A 362 14.01 15.36 -6.78
N ARG A 363 13.00 14.69 -6.22
CA ARG A 363 11.95 15.30 -5.41
C ARG A 363 12.26 15.50 -3.94
N GLY A 364 13.46 15.18 -3.49
CA GLY A 364 13.86 15.24 -2.10
C GLY A 364 13.80 13.87 -1.44
N TRP A 365 14.86 13.54 -0.69
CA TRP A 365 14.93 12.29 0.06
C TRP A 365 13.85 12.21 1.15
N GLY A 366 13.03 11.17 1.09
CA GLY A 366 11.92 10.94 2.01
C GLY A 366 10.58 11.54 1.58
N LEU A 367 10.51 12.21 0.43
CA LEU A 367 9.31 12.94 0.00
C LEU A 367 8.46 12.19 -1.04
N PHE A 368 8.79 10.93 -1.34
CA PHE A 368 8.05 10.13 -2.32
C PHE A 368 6.56 10.00 -1.96
N GLU A 369 6.26 9.53 -0.74
CA GLU A 369 4.88 9.33 -0.26
C GLU A 369 4.08 10.63 -0.28
N LEU A 370 4.73 11.75 0.05
CA LEU A 370 4.13 13.08 0.06
C LEU A 370 3.71 13.52 -1.34
N PHE A 371 4.60 13.38 -2.33
CA PHE A 371 4.36 13.90 -3.67
C PHE A 371 3.62 12.93 -4.60
N TYR A 372 3.69 11.63 -4.34
CA TYR A 372 3.08 10.59 -5.18
C TYR A 372 1.61 10.89 -5.58
N PRO A 373 0.73 11.28 -4.65
CA PRO A 373 -0.68 11.52 -4.97
C PRO A 373 -0.89 12.66 -5.98
N PHE A 374 -0.02 13.67 -5.98
CA PHE A 374 -0.11 14.79 -6.92
C PHE A 374 0.31 14.42 -8.36
N TYR A 375 1.06 13.33 -8.52
CA TYR A 375 1.47 12.82 -9.84
C TYR A 375 0.49 11.83 -10.44
N GLN A 376 -0.17 11.04 -9.60
CA GLN A 376 -1.01 9.94 -10.07
C GLN A 376 -2.26 10.40 -10.83
N GLY A 377 -2.80 11.58 -10.49
CA GLY A 377 -4.09 12.06 -11.02
C GLY A 377 -4.14 12.08 -12.55
N LYS A 378 -3.01 12.33 -13.22
CA LYS A 378 -2.88 12.31 -14.69
C LYS A 378 -3.09 10.90 -15.27
N TYR A 379 -2.66 9.88 -14.54
CA TYR A 379 -2.72 8.49 -14.98
C TYR A 379 -4.06 7.81 -14.68
N LEU A 380 -4.81 8.32 -13.69
CA LEU A 380 -6.13 7.76 -13.36
C LEU A 380 -7.17 7.95 -14.49
N TYR A 381 -6.92 8.84 -15.45
CA TYR A 381 -7.76 8.93 -16.67
C TYR A 381 -7.73 7.66 -17.52
N LEU A 382 -6.63 6.89 -17.45
CA LEU A 382 -6.51 5.59 -18.10
C LEU A 382 -7.42 4.58 -17.39
N GLU A 383 -8.43 4.05 -18.09
CA GLU A 383 -9.45 3.15 -17.53
C GLU A 383 -8.83 1.96 -16.78
N MET A 384 -7.74 1.41 -17.31
CA MET A 384 -7.00 0.30 -16.72
C MET A 384 -6.43 0.62 -15.34
N LEU A 385 -6.16 1.88 -15.01
CA LEU A 385 -5.49 2.29 -13.77
C LEU A 385 -6.44 2.84 -12.68
N ARG A 386 -7.71 3.10 -13.02
CA ARG A 386 -8.70 3.75 -12.13
C ARG A 386 -8.95 3.04 -10.80
N ASN A 387 -8.79 1.72 -10.77
CA ASN A 387 -9.12 0.89 -9.60
C ASN A 387 -7.94 0.68 -8.65
N PHE A 388 -6.78 1.30 -8.89
CA PHE A 388 -5.60 1.13 -8.04
C PHE A 388 -5.53 2.18 -6.94
N ARG A 389 -4.74 1.85 -5.90
CA ARG A 389 -4.60 2.70 -4.71
C ARG A 389 -4.08 4.08 -5.09
N THR A 390 -4.72 5.10 -4.51
CA THR A 390 -4.37 6.51 -4.61
C THR A 390 -3.20 6.93 -3.71
N HIS A 391 -2.64 5.99 -2.93
CA HIS A 391 -1.50 6.24 -2.05
C HIS A 391 -0.46 5.14 -2.19
N ALA A 392 0.81 5.56 -2.30
CA ALA A 392 1.97 4.68 -2.32
C ALA A 392 3.08 5.27 -1.46
N ASN A 393 3.55 4.50 -0.47
CA ASN A 393 4.60 4.92 0.46
C ASN A 393 6.00 4.84 -0.15
N ASN A 394 6.17 4.12 -1.27
CA ASN A 394 7.44 3.93 -1.97
C ASN A 394 7.21 3.51 -3.44
N ALA A 395 8.27 3.54 -4.23
CA ALA A 395 8.24 3.24 -5.65
C ALA A 395 8.09 1.74 -5.98
N HIS A 396 8.09 0.84 -4.99
CA HIS A 396 8.12 -0.61 -5.20
C HIS A 396 9.26 -1.12 -6.10
N ASN A 397 10.34 -0.36 -6.21
CA ASN A 397 11.54 -0.65 -6.99
C ASN A 397 12.68 0.24 -6.47
N GLU A 398 13.77 -0.35 -6.00
CA GLU A 398 14.87 0.38 -5.36
C GLU A 398 15.53 1.43 -6.28
N ILE A 399 15.65 1.12 -7.57
CA ILE A 399 16.25 2.04 -8.54
C ILE A 399 15.37 3.29 -8.67
N LEU A 400 14.07 3.09 -8.89
CA LEU A 400 13.13 4.20 -9.01
C LEU A 400 12.97 4.95 -7.69
N GLU A 401 12.96 4.26 -6.56
CA GLU A 401 12.89 4.84 -5.22
C GLU A 401 14.03 5.84 -5.00
N VAL A 402 15.28 5.43 -5.27
CA VAL A 402 16.45 6.29 -5.12
C VAL A 402 16.46 7.39 -6.17
N TRP A 403 16.16 7.06 -7.42
CA TRP A 403 16.25 8.00 -8.53
C TRP A 403 15.20 9.11 -8.46
N SER A 404 13.94 8.79 -8.17
CA SER A 404 12.86 9.79 -8.04
C SER A 404 13.10 10.77 -6.90
N GLN A 405 13.80 10.34 -5.85
CA GLN A 405 14.04 11.16 -4.67
C GLN A 405 15.34 11.95 -4.76
N THR A 406 16.43 11.36 -5.26
CA THR A 406 17.78 11.97 -5.26
C THR A 406 18.27 12.45 -6.63
N GLY A 407 17.49 12.20 -7.68
CA GLY A 407 17.83 12.56 -9.05
C GLY A 407 19.00 11.73 -9.61
N THR A 408 19.45 12.11 -10.79
CA THR A 408 20.47 11.36 -11.54
C THR A 408 21.84 11.39 -10.84
N ILE A 409 22.16 12.48 -10.13
CA ILE A 409 23.41 12.59 -9.37
C ILE A 409 23.40 11.59 -8.21
N GLY A 410 22.33 11.61 -7.40
CA GLY A 410 22.23 10.70 -6.25
C GLY A 410 22.12 9.24 -6.67
N PHE A 411 21.39 8.95 -7.74
CA PHE A 411 21.35 7.62 -8.35
C PHE A 411 22.73 7.15 -8.81
N GLY A 412 23.51 8.00 -9.50
CA GLY A 412 24.88 7.69 -9.90
C GLY A 412 25.79 7.35 -8.71
N ILE A 413 25.68 8.10 -7.62
CA ILE A 413 26.41 7.83 -6.36
C ILE A 413 25.95 6.50 -5.73
N TYR A 414 24.66 6.19 -5.78
CA TYR A 414 24.13 4.92 -5.26
C TYR A 414 24.61 3.72 -6.07
N VAL A 415 24.63 3.82 -7.40
CA VAL A 415 25.21 2.78 -8.28
C VAL A 415 26.70 2.62 -8.00
N TRP A 416 27.44 3.72 -7.87
CA TRP A 416 28.85 3.70 -7.49
C TRP A 416 29.05 3.00 -6.14
N PHE A 417 28.20 3.26 -5.14
CA PHE A 417 28.21 2.58 -3.86
C PHE A 417 28.02 1.06 -4.00
N ILE A 418 27.00 0.60 -4.72
CA ILE A 418 26.75 -0.83 -4.95
C ILE A 418 27.96 -1.48 -5.63
N VAL A 419 28.51 -0.83 -6.66
CA VAL A 419 29.70 -1.32 -7.38
C VAL A 419 30.90 -1.43 -6.43
N CYS A 420 31.14 -0.43 -5.58
CA CYS A 420 32.19 -0.48 -4.56
C CYS A 420 32.01 -1.65 -3.59
N VAL A 421 30.78 -1.92 -3.12
CA VAL A 421 30.48 -3.08 -2.26
C VAL A 421 30.87 -4.40 -2.94
N LEU A 422 30.52 -4.57 -4.23
CA LEU A 422 30.84 -5.79 -4.99
C LEU A 422 32.35 -5.99 -5.17
N PHE A 423 33.08 -4.95 -5.58
CA PHE A 423 34.53 -5.03 -5.78
C PHE A 423 35.27 -5.22 -4.46
N TYR A 424 34.85 -4.52 -3.40
CA TYR A 424 35.45 -4.63 -2.08
C TYR A 424 35.17 -6.00 -1.45
N GLY A 425 33.95 -6.53 -1.57
CA GLY A 425 33.63 -7.89 -1.16
C GLY A 425 34.48 -8.93 -1.89
N LYS A 426 34.68 -8.77 -3.21
CA LYS A 426 35.58 -9.63 -3.99
C LYS A 426 37.04 -9.54 -3.53
N LYS A 427 37.52 -8.35 -3.15
CA LYS A 427 38.86 -8.16 -2.56
C LYS A 427 39.00 -8.96 -1.26
N ILE A 428 38.02 -8.88 -0.36
CA ILE A 428 38.01 -9.62 0.92
C ILE A 428 38.00 -11.14 0.66
N ILE A 429 37.16 -11.61 -0.25
CA ILE A 429 37.07 -13.04 -0.62
C ILE A 429 38.41 -13.56 -1.15
N LYS A 430 39.15 -12.76 -1.92
CA LYS A 430 40.49 -13.14 -2.41
C LYS A 430 41.56 -13.17 -1.31
N HIS A 431 41.37 -12.42 -0.24
CA HIS A 431 42.35 -12.30 0.84
C HIS A 431 42.36 -13.51 1.79
N TYR A 432 41.20 -14.14 2.00
CA TYR A 432 41.05 -15.27 2.91
C TYR A 432 41.00 -16.62 2.19
N SER A 433 41.32 -17.67 2.94
CA SER A 433 41.08 -19.09 2.58
C SER A 433 40.16 -19.77 3.61
N GLY A 434 39.76 -21.02 3.35
CA GLY A 434 38.95 -21.82 4.26
C GLY A 434 37.63 -21.19 4.74
N GLU A 435 37.35 -21.30 6.05
CA GLU A 435 36.08 -20.89 6.67
C GLU A 435 35.75 -19.40 6.46
N LYS A 436 36.73 -18.51 6.68
CA LYS A 436 36.53 -17.05 6.57
C LYS A 436 36.15 -16.63 5.15
N LYS A 437 36.72 -17.29 4.13
CA LYS A 437 36.39 -17.06 2.73
C LYS A 437 34.94 -17.41 2.41
N ILE A 438 34.48 -18.57 2.87
CA ILE A 438 33.10 -19.04 2.66
C ILE A 438 32.10 -18.11 3.34
N ILE A 439 32.44 -17.60 4.54
CA ILE A 439 31.62 -16.60 5.25
C ILE A 439 31.56 -15.28 4.45
N ALA A 440 32.69 -14.77 3.97
CA ALA A 440 32.73 -13.55 3.16
C ALA A 440 31.90 -13.68 1.86
N ILE A 441 31.98 -14.85 1.20
CA ILE A 441 31.12 -15.18 0.04
C ILE A 441 29.65 -15.11 0.43
N ALA A 442 29.26 -15.75 1.52
CA ALA A 442 27.87 -15.79 1.97
C ALA A 442 27.31 -14.39 2.28
N LEU A 443 28.07 -13.55 3.01
CA LEU A 443 27.65 -12.18 3.33
C LEU A 443 27.47 -11.33 2.06
N LEU A 444 28.40 -11.43 1.11
CA LEU A 444 28.28 -10.74 -0.17
C LEU A 444 27.05 -11.24 -0.96
N CYS A 445 26.82 -12.55 -1.00
CA CYS A 445 25.67 -13.14 -1.69
C CYS A 445 24.33 -12.73 -1.05
N SER A 446 24.26 -12.64 0.29
CA SER A 446 23.08 -12.13 0.99
C SER A 446 22.74 -10.69 0.58
N ILE A 447 23.75 -9.81 0.48
CA ILE A 447 23.56 -8.41 0.06
C ILE A 447 23.07 -8.35 -1.39
N VAL A 448 23.70 -9.11 -2.29
CA VAL A 448 23.27 -9.19 -3.70
C VAL A 448 21.82 -9.69 -3.80
N GLY A 449 21.46 -10.75 -3.07
CA GLY A 449 20.08 -11.25 -3.05
C GLY A 449 19.07 -10.22 -2.57
N MET A 450 19.43 -9.43 -1.56
CA MET A 450 18.57 -8.37 -1.03
C MET A 450 18.39 -7.23 -2.05
N VAL A 451 19.47 -6.81 -2.73
CA VAL A 451 19.38 -5.82 -3.82
C VAL A 451 18.46 -6.32 -4.93
N VAL A 452 18.60 -7.59 -5.35
CA VAL A 452 17.73 -8.19 -6.37
C VAL A 452 16.27 -8.25 -5.91
N ASP A 453 15.98 -8.67 -4.67
CA ASP A 453 14.62 -8.66 -4.10
C ASP A 453 13.99 -7.26 -4.16
N ASN A 454 14.78 -6.22 -3.91
CA ASN A 454 14.30 -4.84 -3.88
C ASN A 454 14.17 -4.19 -5.28
N ILE A 455 14.80 -4.75 -6.32
CA ILE A 455 14.58 -4.33 -7.72
C ILE A 455 13.24 -4.88 -8.24
N PHE A 456 12.89 -6.12 -7.92
CA PHE A 456 11.75 -6.83 -8.54
C PHE A 456 10.40 -6.66 -7.82
N GLY A 457 10.28 -5.80 -6.81
CA GLY A 457 8.98 -5.45 -6.25
C GLY A 457 8.90 -5.30 -4.73
N ASN A 458 10.00 -5.53 -4.02
CA ASN A 458 10.11 -5.24 -2.59
C ASN A 458 10.82 -3.90 -2.36
N VAL A 459 10.61 -3.27 -1.21
CA VAL A 459 11.37 -2.07 -0.78
C VAL A 459 11.76 -2.24 0.70
N SER A 460 12.03 -3.49 1.08
CA SER A 460 12.33 -3.92 2.44
C SER A 460 13.62 -3.32 3.01
N ILE A 461 14.56 -2.86 2.17
CA ILE A 461 15.77 -2.13 2.61
C ILE A 461 15.42 -0.76 3.26
N HIS A 462 14.19 -0.28 3.09
CA HIS A 462 13.70 0.96 3.70
C HIS A 462 12.79 0.75 4.90
N PHE A 463 12.69 -0.48 5.41
CA PHE A 463 11.92 -0.82 6.61
C PHE A 463 12.84 -1.32 7.73
N CYS A 464 12.55 -0.91 8.96
CA CYS A 464 13.44 -0.97 10.12
C CYS A 464 14.17 -2.32 10.31
N VAL A 465 13.45 -3.43 10.45
CA VAL A 465 14.06 -4.73 10.77
C VAL A 465 14.84 -5.35 9.60
N PRO A 466 14.29 -5.45 8.36
CA PRO A 466 15.06 -5.98 7.23
C PRO A 466 16.21 -5.06 6.81
N ALA A 467 16.04 -3.74 6.88
CA ALA A 467 17.10 -2.77 6.63
C ALA A 467 18.25 -2.96 7.60
N PHE A 468 17.94 -2.99 8.90
CA PHE A 468 18.93 -3.23 9.95
C PHE A 468 19.79 -4.46 9.65
N LEU A 469 19.16 -5.60 9.31
CA LEU A 469 19.92 -6.82 9.03
C LEU A 469 20.74 -6.73 7.73
N CYS A 470 20.23 -6.06 6.70
CA CYS A 470 20.97 -5.85 5.45
C CYS A 470 22.26 -5.06 5.71
N TRP A 471 22.13 -3.92 6.40
CA TRP A 471 23.25 -3.05 6.73
C TRP A 471 24.17 -3.66 7.79
N TRP A 472 23.63 -4.47 8.71
CA TRP A 472 24.41 -5.32 9.62
C TRP A 472 25.28 -6.30 8.84
N ASN A 473 24.72 -7.07 7.90
CA ASN A 473 25.48 -8.02 7.09
C ASN A 473 26.56 -7.33 6.25
N LEU A 474 26.30 -6.14 5.71
CA LEU A 474 27.33 -5.33 5.05
C LEU A 474 28.43 -4.90 6.03
N GLY A 475 28.09 -4.46 7.23
CA GLY A 475 29.05 -4.11 8.27
C GLY A 475 29.88 -5.31 8.72
N MET A 476 29.28 -6.49 8.80
CA MET A 476 29.96 -7.76 9.08
C MET A 476 30.89 -8.18 7.94
N LEU A 477 30.52 -7.96 6.68
CA LEU A 477 31.41 -8.22 5.55
C LEU A 477 32.65 -7.33 5.64
N VAL A 478 32.44 -6.04 5.91
CA VAL A 478 33.51 -5.06 6.10
C VAL A 478 34.34 -5.40 7.33
N SER A 479 33.74 -5.96 8.40
CA SER A 479 34.47 -6.32 9.61
C SER A 479 35.56 -7.37 9.38
N LEU A 480 35.40 -8.18 8.33
CA LEU A 480 36.38 -9.17 7.92
C LEU A 480 37.61 -8.57 7.25
N ASP A 481 37.62 -7.33 6.74
CA ASP A 481 38.82 -6.79 6.10
C ASP A 481 39.91 -6.45 7.14
N PRO A 482 41.10 -7.09 7.08
CA PRO A 482 42.20 -6.77 7.98
C PRO A 482 42.97 -5.52 7.54
N SER A 483 42.76 -5.03 6.31
CA SER A 483 43.40 -3.82 5.77
C SER A 483 42.66 -2.52 6.12
N ARG A 484 41.64 -2.59 7.00
CA ARG A 484 40.90 -1.41 7.45
C ARG A 484 41.79 -0.46 8.23
N LYS A 485 41.67 0.83 7.93
CA LYS A 485 42.42 1.86 8.62
C LYS A 485 41.82 2.08 10.00
N ILE A 486 42.65 1.98 11.03
CA ILE A 486 42.28 2.28 12.40
C ILE A 486 42.64 3.74 12.66
N TYR A 487 41.64 4.56 12.90
CA TYR A 487 41.82 5.94 13.30
C TYR A 487 41.65 6.04 14.81
N GLU A 488 42.73 6.43 15.50
CA GLU A 488 42.71 6.77 16.91
C GLU A 488 42.71 8.29 17.07
N ILE A 489 41.56 8.84 17.42
CA ILE A 489 41.36 10.28 17.58
C ILE A 489 41.44 10.61 19.07
N LYS A 490 42.46 11.37 19.48
CA LYS A 490 42.56 11.87 20.88
C LYS A 490 41.46 12.92 21.14
N LEU A 491 40.82 12.85 22.30
CA LEU A 491 39.79 13.83 22.69
C LEU A 491 40.44 15.16 23.11
N THR A 492 40.72 16.04 22.15
CA THR A 492 41.05 17.45 22.41
C THR A 492 39.84 18.20 22.96
N LYS A 493 40.01 19.42 23.51
CA LYS A 493 38.89 20.22 24.06
C LYS A 493 37.72 20.37 23.05
N GLY A 494 38.02 20.65 21.78
CA GLY A 494 36.99 20.78 20.74
C GLY A 494 36.28 19.45 20.43
N ILE A 495 37.01 18.34 20.38
CA ILE A 495 36.43 17.02 20.13
C ILE A 495 35.58 16.56 21.32
N LYS A 496 36.00 16.87 22.57
CA LYS A 496 35.17 16.64 23.77
C LYS A 496 33.84 17.35 23.67
N PHE A 497 33.86 18.63 23.32
CA PHE A 497 32.64 19.42 23.12
C PHE A 497 31.74 18.79 22.04
N LEU A 498 32.32 18.43 20.88
CA LEU A 498 31.57 17.76 19.81
C LEU A 498 30.95 16.43 20.27
N THR A 499 31.71 15.58 20.97
CA THR A 499 31.18 14.31 21.50
C THR A 499 30.04 14.51 22.49
N PHE A 500 30.10 15.57 23.29
CA PHE A 500 29.03 15.95 24.21
C PHE A 500 27.78 16.42 23.45
N CYS A 501 27.94 17.27 22.44
CA CYS A 501 26.83 17.68 21.56
C CYS A 501 26.17 16.50 20.86
N ILE A 502 26.97 15.55 20.33
CA ILE A 502 26.45 14.33 19.72
C ILE A 502 25.67 13.50 20.76
N ALA A 503 26.19 13.34 21.97
CA ALA A 503 25.49 12.60 23.02
C ALA A 503 24.14 13.23 23.37
N ILE A 504 24.07 14.57 23.49
CA ILE A 504 22.81 15.29 23.69
C ILE A 504 21.86 15.05 22.52
N PHE A 505 22.35 15.12 21.28
CA PHE A 505 21.55 14.87 20.09
C PHE A 505 20.99 13.45 20.06
N LEU A 506 21.77 12.43 20.43
CA LEU A 506 21.30 11.05 20.52
C LEU A 506 20.22 10.89 21.62
N CYS A 507 20.40 11.53 22.78
CA CYS A 507 19.37 11.56 23.83
C CYS A 507 18.07 12.23 23.35
N PHE A 508 18.19 13.34 22.61
CA PHE A 508 17.05 14.00 21.98
C PHE A 508 16.34 13.09 20.97
N LEU A 509 17.08 12.34 20.14
CA LEU A 509 16.49 11.37 19.21
C LEU A 509 15.75 10.24 19.94
N ILE A 510 16.32 9.70 21.02
CA ILE A 510 15.64 8.70 21.87
C ILE A 510 14.32 9.27 22.40
N PHE A 511 14.36 10.49 22.93
CA PHE A 511 13.15 11.16 23.43
C PHE A 511 12.12 11.38 22.32
N ARG A 512 12.54 11.78 21.12
CA ARG A 512 11.66 11.95 19.95
C ARG A 512 11.01 10.63 19.54
N ILE A 513 11.77 9.53 19.46
CA ILE A 513 11.23 8.20 19.12
C ILE A 513 10.24 7.73 20.18
N TYR A 514 10.57 7.92 21.46
CA TYR A 514 9.65 7.61 22.56
C TYR A 514 8.34 8.40 22.46
N LYS A 515 8.43 9.71 22.19
CA LYS A 515 7.26 10.58 21.96
C LYS A 515 6.43 10.10 20.79
N GLN A 516 7.04 9.76 19.65
CA GLN A 516 6.34 9.22 18.49
C GLN A 516 5.61 7.91 18.81
N PHE A 517 6.27 6.99 19.53
CA PHE A 517 5.66 5.73 19.95
C PHE A 517 4.46 5.96 20.89
N MET A 518 4.60 6.85 21.89
CA MET A 518 3.49 7.20 22.77
C MET A 518 2.36 7.92 22.03
N GLY A 519 2.66 8.71 20.99
CA GLY A 519 1.68 9.26 20.07
C GLY A 519 0.83 8.16 19.45
N GLU A 520 1.46 7.19 18.77
CA GLU A 520 0.79 6.06 18.11
C GLU A 520 -0.07 5.23 19.08
N VAL A 521 0.40 4.99 20.32
CA VAL A 521 -0.38 4.28 21.35
C VAL A 521 -1.65 5.04 21.73
N ASN A 522 -1.55 6.37 21.90
CA ASN A 522 -2.71 7.21 22.21
C ASN A 522 -3.65 7.34 21.01
N TYR A 523 -3.11 7.46 19.80
CA TYR A 523 -3.87 7.45 18.55
C TYR A 523 -4.71 6.17 18.45
N PHE A 524 -4.09 5.00 18.58
CA PHE A 524 -4.82 3.74 18.45
C PHE A 524 -5.90 3.56 19.53
N ALA A 525 -5.63 4.01 20.75
CA ALA A 525 -6.64 4.07 21.80
C ALA A 525 -7.82 5.00 21.42
N GLY A 526 -7.53 6.21 20.95
CA GLY A 526 -8.54 7.17 20.50
C GLY A 526 -9.36 6.66 19.32
N PHE A 527 -8.71 6.02 18.35
CA PHE A 527 -9.35 5.38 17.20
C PHE A 527 -10.34 4.28 17.64
N LYS A 528 -9.96 3.43 18.61
CA LYS A 528 -10.87 2.40 19.16
C LYS A 528 -12.13 3.02 19.78
N TYR A 529 -12.00 4.13 20.52
CA TYR A 529 -13.17 4.85 21.06
C TYR A 529 -14.02 5.50 19.96
N SER A 530 -13.39 6.11 18.95
CA SER A 530 -14.09 6.71 17.81
C SER A 530 -14.93 5.67 17.06
N LYS A 531 -14.39 4.46 16.84
CA LYS A 531 -15.12 3.35 16.20
C LYS A 531 -16.29 2.82 17.02
N ARG A 532 -16.26 2.97 18.35
CA ARG A 532 -17.39 2.63 19.24
C ARG A 532 -18.45 3.75 19.35
N GLY A 533 -18.20 4.90 18.72
CA GLY A 533 -19.06 6.08 18.83
C GLY A 533 -18.82 6.91 20.10
N GLU A 534 -17.83 6.58 20.92
CA GLU A 534 -17.49 7.32 22.14
C GLU A 534 -16.59 8.54 21.83
N ILE A 535 -17.13 9.52 21.09
CA ILE A 535 -16.34 10.60 20.46
C ILE A 535 -15.59 11.47 21.48
N LYS A 536 -16.20 11.84 22.60
CA LYS A 536 -15.53 12.65 23.64
C LYS A 536 -14.33 11.94 24.27
N HIS A 537 -14.43 10.62 24.50
CA HIS A 537 -13.31 9.82 24.97
C HIS A 537 -12.22 9.72 23.90
N ALA A 538 -12.61 9.56 22.63
CA ALA A 538 -11.68 9.56 21.50
C ALA A 538 -10.86 10.85 21.45
N ILE A 539 -11.51 12.02 21.50
CA ILE A 539 -10.86 13.35 21.50
C ILE A 539 -9.80 13.43 22.60
N LYS A 540 -10.10 13.01 23.83
CA LYS A 540 -9.15 13.05 24.96
C LYS A 540 -7.87 12.26 24.68
N PHE A 541 -7.96 11.11 24.01
CA PHE A 541 -6.78 10.32 23.64
C PHE A 541 -6.07 10.88 22.42
N LEU A 542 -6.81 11.37 21.42
CA LEU A 542 -6.26 11.97 20.22
C LEU A 542 -5.52 13.29 20.52
N GLU A 543 -6.02 14.12 21.44
CA GLU A 543 -5.29 15.30 21.94
C GLU A 543 -3.99 14.93 22.67
N LYS A 544 -3.97 13.79 23.39
CA LYS A 544 -2.72 13.28 23.98
C LYS A 544 -1.74 12.82 22.91
N SER A 545 -2.25 12.20 21.85
CA SER A 545 -1.45 11.82 20.67
C SER A 545 -0.82 13.06 20.03
N HIS A 546 -1.63 14.07 19.73
CA HIS A 546 -1.22 15.37 19.21
C HIS A 546 -0.08 16.00 20.04
N LYS A 547 -0.24 16.05 21.36
CA LYS A 547 0.79 16.59 22.30
C LYS A 547 2.09 15.77 22.32
N CYS A 548 2.06 14.51 21.89
CA CYS A 548 3.24 13.68 21.82
C CYS A 548 3.95 13.84 20.48
N TYR A 549 3.23 13.65 19.39
CA TYR A 549 3.74 13.73 18.02
C TYR A 549 2.56 13.87 17.05
N PRO A 550 2.42 15.03 16.38
CA PRO A 550 1.43 15.21 15.32
C PRO A 550 1.74 14.30 14.14
N GLU A 551 0.80 13.40 13.83
CA GLU A 551 0.89 12.43 12.74
C GLU A 551 -0.40 12.47 11.94
N VAL A 552 -0.31 12.32 10.62
CA VAL A 552 -1.42 12.59 9.70
C VAL A 552 -2.70 11.83 10.05
N ASN A 553 -2.62 10.54 10.39
CA ASN A 553 -3.79 9.73 10.72
C ASN A 553 -4.38 10.15 12.07
N SER A 554 -3.53 10.46 13.06
CA SER A 554 -3.98 10.92 14.37
C SER A 554 -4.68 12.28 14.29
N GLU A 555 -4.11 13.22 13.56
CA GLU A 555 -4.67 14.57 13.39
C GLU A 555 -5.94 14.54 12.54
N TYR A 556 -5.98 13.71 11.50
CA TYR A 556 -7.16 13.52 10.67
C TYR A 556 -8.33 12.95 11.48
N GLU A 557 -8.10 11.91 12.28
CA GLU A 557 -9.13 11.35 13.15
C GLU A 557 -9.54 12.32 14.26
N LEU A 558 -8.63 13.15 14.77
CA LEU A 558 -8.95 14.24 15.71
C LEU A 558 -9.89 15.25 15.06
N GLY A 559 -9.59 15.69 13.82
CA GLY A 559 -10.43 16.58 13.04
C GLY A 559 -11.82 16.00 12.77
N ASN A 560 -11.89 14.70 12.42
CA ASN A 560 -13.17 13.99 12.24
C ASN A 560 -13.99 13.96 13.54
N CYS A 561 -13.35 13.73 14.69
CA CYS A 561 -14.03 13.71 15.98
C CYS A 561 -14.55 15.10 16.38
N TYR A 562 -13.74 16.15 16.22
CA TYR A 562 -14.19 17.53 16.45
C TYR A 562 -15.34 17.92 15.52
N ALA A 563 -15.30 17.54 14.25
CA ALA A 563 -16.37 17.77 13.29
C ALA A 563 -17.69 17.08 13.71
N ARG A 564 -17.63 15.87 14.27
CA ARG A 564 -18.79 15.14 14.79
C ARG A 564 -19.40 15.76 16.05
N GLU A 565 -18.56 16.36 16.91
CA GLU A 565 -19.01 17.14 18.08
C GLU A 565 -19.36 18.60 17.75
N ASN A 566 -19.44 18.94 16.45
CA ASN A 566 -19.72 20.29 15.96
C ASN A 566 -18.74 21.37 16.44
N GLN A 567 -17.51 20.98 16.80
CA GLN A 567 -16.40 21.88 17.14
C GLN A 567 -15.68 22.29 15.86
N ILE A 568 -16.31 23.21 15.13
CA ILE A 568 -15.92 23.57 13.76
C ILE A 568 -14.48 24.10 13.68
N ASP A 569 -14.10 25.08 14.49
CA ASP A 569 -12.78 25.71 14.36
C ASP A 569 -11.63 24.78 14.79
N ASP A 570 -11.86 23.93 15.80
CA ASP A 570 -10.90 22.92 16.22
C ASP A 570 -10.76 21.81 15.16
N SER A 571 -11.86 21.44 14.48
CA SER A 571 -11.79 20.49 13.36
C SER A 571 -10.94 21.03 12.20
N VAL A 572 -11.11 22.30 11.82
CA VAL A 572 -10.31 22.94 10.77
C VAL A 572 -8.83 22.96 11.17
N ARG A 573 -8.52 23.31 12.43
CA ARG A 573 -7.15 23.32 12.93
C ARG A 573 -6.52 21.93 12.87
N ALA A 574 -7.21 20.90 13.35
CA ALA A 574 -6.73 19.53 13.32
C ALA A 574 -6.50 19.02 11.88
N TYR A 575 -7.38 19.36 10.93
CA TYR A 575 -7.16 19.01 9.52
C TYR A 575 -5.95 19.71 8.91
N TYR A 576 -5.70 20.99 9.18
CA TYR A 576 -4.47 21.65 8.71
C TYR A 576 -3.22 21.10 9.40
N GLN A 577 -3.32 20.65 10.65
CA GLN A 577 -2.23 19.93 11.32
C GLN A 577 -1.98 18.57 10.67
N ALA A 578 -3.03 17.87 10.23
CA ALA A 578 -2.91 16.65 9.45
C ALA A 578 -2.22 16.89 8.11
N LEU A 579 -2.64 17.93 7.37
CA LEU A 579 -1.96 18.39 6.15
C LEU A 579 -0.54 18.90 6.41
N GLY A 580 -0.23 19.34 7.64
CA GLY A 580 1.11 19.69 8.07
C GLY A 580 2.00 18.48 8.37
N ALA A 581 1.42 17.31 8.61
CA ALA A 581 2.15 16.06 8.77
C ALA A 581 2.35 15.36 7.41
N ASN A 582 1.31 15.32 6.57
CA ASN A 582 1.37 14.89 5.18
C ASN A 582 0.17 15.50 4.39
N CYS A 583 0.46 16.32 3.37
CA CYS A 583 -0.56 17.00 2.57
C CYS A 583 -1.06 16.21 1.35
N GLY A 584 -0.60 14.97 1.14
CA GLY A 584 -0.95 14.17 -0.03
C GLY A 584 -2.33 13.50 0.02
N TYR A 585 -3.18 13.78 1.01
CA TYR A 585 -4.46 13.08 1.25
C TYR A 585 -5.67 13.90 0.78
N ASP A 586 -6.39 13.40 -0.22
CA ASP A 586 -7.56 14.06 -0.80
C ASP A 586 -8.75 14.09 0.17
N GLU A 587 -8.88 13.11 1.05
CA GLU A 587 -9.99 13.03 2.01
C GLU A 587 -9.93 14.14 3.06
N ILE A 588 -8.71 14.61 3.39
CA ILE A 588 -8.53 15.73 4.32
C ILE A 588 -9.03 17.03 3.69
N HIS A 589 -8.72 17.25 2.42
CA HIS A 589 -9.23 18.39 1.66
C HIS A 589 -10.75 18.32 1.47
N PHE A 590 -11.31 17.15 1.16
CA PHE A 590 -12.76 16.96 1.08
C PHE A 590 -13.47 17.29 2.40
N ASN A 591 -12.95 16.81 3.53
CA ASN A 591 -13.53 17.09 4.84
C ASN A 591 -13.39 18.56 5.23
N LEU A 592 -12.23 19.19 4.98
CA LEU A 592 -12.05 20.64 5.14
C LEU A 592 -13.08 21.42 4.33
N ALA A 593 -13.26 21.06 3.06
CA ALA A 593 -14.22 21.71 2.17
C ALA A 593 -15.65 21.58 2.69
N THR A 594 -16.01 20.40 3.19
CA THR A 594 -17.33 20.15 3.80
C THR A 594 -17.55 21.04 5.02
N ILE A 595 -16.54 21.21 5.87
CA ILE A 595 -16.64 22.10 7.04
C ILE A 595 -16.76 23.56 6.61
N TYR A 596 -15.96 24.04 5.65
CA TYR A 596 -16.09 25.40 5.12
C TYR A 596 -17.44 25.65 4.45
N ALA A 597 -17.98 24.67 3.72
CA ALA A 597 -19.31 24.76 3.12
C ALA A 597 -20.40 24.89 4.19
N ARG A 598 -20.29 24.19 5.33
CA ARG A 598 -21.19 24.37 6.49
C ARG A 598 -21.05 25.75 7.12
N LYS A 599 -19.85 26.32 7.14
CA LYS A 599 -19.60 27.73 7.55
C LYS A 599 -20.07 28.76 6.51
N GLN A 600 -20.59 28.32 5.37
CA GLN A 600 -20.94 29.17 4.20
C GLN A 600 -19.73 29.92 3.60
N ASP A 601 -18.51 29.50 3.93
CA ASP A 601 -17.29 30.01 3.31
C ASP A 601 -17.04 29.24 2.00
N PHE A 602 -17.83 29.57 0.99
CA PHE A 602 -17.80 28.88 -0.30
C PHE A 602 -16.47 29.05 -1.02
N ARG A 603 -15.74 30.15 -0.79
CA ARG A 603 -14.42 30.36 -1.39
C ARG A 603 -13.44 29.28 -0.93
N ASN A 604 -13.31 29.08 0.39
CA ASN A 604 -12.43 28.06 0.93
C ASN A 604 -12.94 26.63 0.68
N ALA A 605 -14.26 26.44 0.62
CA ALA A 605 -14.85 25.15 0.24
C ALA A 605 -14.49 24.75 -1.20
N MET A 606 -14.70 25.65 -2.17
CA MET A 606 -14.40 25.37 -3.58
C MET A 606 -12.92 25.09 -3.80
N MET A 607 -12.05 25.86 -3.13
CA MET A 607 -10.62 25.68 -3.18
C MET A 607 -10.20 24.29 -2.69
N ASN A 608 -10.69 23.84 -1.53
CA ASN A 608 -10.35 22.52 -0.99
C ASN A 608 -11.00 21.36 -1.76
N TYR A 609 -12.24 21.49 -2.26
CA TYR A 609 -12.79 20.46 -3.14
C TYR A 609 -11.99 20.33 -4.44
N SER A 610 -11.51 21.45 -4.99
CA SER A 610 -10.68 21.44 -6.21
C SER A 610 -9.37 20.71 -5.98
N GLU A 611 -8.72 20.91 -4.82
CA GLU A 611 -7.50 20.19 -4.45
C GLU A 611 -7.75 18.69 -4.23
N SER A 612 -8.86 18.32 -3.56
CA SER A 612 -9.26 16.92 -3.42
C SER A 612 -9.42 16.23 -4.78
N ILE A 613 -10.07 16.89 -5.75
CA ILE A 613 -10.23 16.37 -7.13
C ILE A 613 -8.90 16.33 -7.88
N TYR A 614 -8.01 17.29 -7.63
CA TYR A 614 -6.69 17.33 -8.27
C TYR A 614 -5.83 16.13 -7.84
N ILE A 615 -5.78 15.85 -6.53
CA ILE A 615 -5.06 14.71 -5.94
C ILE A 615 -5.73 13.38 -6.34
N ASN A 616 -7.05 13.33 -6.27
CA ASN A 616 -7.86 12.16 -6.58
C ASN A 616 -9.04 12.49 -7.51
N PRO A 617 -8.82 12.40 -8.84
CA PRO A 617 -9.89 12.51 -9.84
C PRO A 617 -10.99 11.44 -9.74
N MET A 618 -10.80 10.41 -8.92
CA MET A 618 -11.80 9.37 -8.64
C MET A 618 -12.62 9.67 -7.38
N SER A 619 -12.67 10.91 -6.89
CA SER A 619 -13.55 11.30 -5.78
C SER A 619 -14.90 11.82 -6.30
N GLN A 620 -15.91 10.93 -6.37
CA GLN A 620 -17.25 11.28 -6.87
C GLN A 620 -17.92 12.31 -5.96
N GLU A 621 -17.72 12.16 -4.66
CA GLU A 621 -18.26 13.03 -3.62
C GLU A 621 -17.75 14.45 -3.79
N SER A 622 -16.45 14.64 -4.08
CA SER A 622 -15.87 15.96 -4.33
C SER A 622 -16.44 16.62 -5.58
N TYR A 623 -16.61 15.86 -6.68
CA TYR A 623 -17.26 16.37 -7.90
C TYR A 623 -18.68 16.84 -7.65
N LEU A 624 -19.50 16.04 -6.97
CA LEU A 624 -20.88 16.37 -6.66
C LEU A 624 -20.97 17.55 -5.67
N ALA A 625 -20.15 17.57 -4.62
CA ALA A 625 -20.18 18.62 -3.62
C ALA A 625 -19.73 19.99 -4.20
N LEU A 626 -18.66 20.02 -4.99
CA LEU A 626 -18.24 21.22 -5.71
C LEU A 626 -19.27 21.63 -6.77
N GLY A 627 -19.78 20.65 -7.52
CA GLY A 627 -20.83 20.85 -8.51
C GLY A 627 -22.08 21.48 -7.92
N ASN A 628 -22.50 21.07 -6.72
CA ASN A 628 -23.63 21.65 -6.00
C ASN A 628 -23.40 23.12 -5.62
N ILE A 629 -22.17 23.51 -5.26
CA ILE A 629 -21.84 24.92 -4.99
C ILE A 629 -21.98 25.75 -6.27
N PHE A 630 -21.47 25.23 -7.39
CA PHE A 630 -21.60 25.90 -8.69
C PHE A 630 -23.06 25.94 -9.18
N LEU A 631 -23.83 24.86 -9.01
CA LEU A 631 -25.24 24.78 -9.40
C LEU A 631 -26.15 25.71 -8.59
N LYS A 632 -25.76 26.08 -7.37
CA LYS A 632 -26.47 27.13 -6.60
C LYS A 632 -26.18 28.55 -7.10
N ASN A 633 -25.06 28.74 -7.79
CA ASN A 633 -24.57 30.05 -8.24
C ASN A 633 -24.20 30.00 -9.73
N VAL A 634 -25.06 29.40 -10.55
CA VAL A 634 -24.76 29.04 -11.95
C VAL A 634 -24.38 30.26 -12.77
N ASP A 635 -25.03 31.39 -12.55
CA ASP A 635 -24.80 32.61 -13.32
C ASP A 635 -23.34 33.10 -13.20
N VAL A 636 -22.68 32.79 -12.09
CA VAL A 636 -21.28 33.16 -11.83
C VAL A 636 -20.31 32.05 -12.29
N TYR A 637 -20.66 30.77 -12.03
CA TYR A 637 -19.72 29.64 -12.20
C TYR A 637 -20.05 28.71 -13.37
N LEU A 638 -20.87 29.14 -14.33
CA LEU A 638 -21.37 28.31 -15.43
C LEU A 638 -20.25 27.53 -16.15
N GLU A 639 -19.22 28.23 -16.62
CA GLU A 639 -18.11 27.60 -17.35
C GLU A 639 -17.27 26.67 -16.47
N ASN A 640 -17.08 27.02 -15.19
CA ASN A 640 -16.38 26.17 -14.22
C ASN A 640 -17.16 24.89 -13.96
N ALA A 641 -18.48 24.99 -13.83
CA ALA A 641 -19.38 23.87 -13.62
C ALA A 641 -19.38 22.92 -14.83
N ILE A 642 -19.48 23.47 -16.04
CA ILE A 642 -19.42 22.67 -17.28
C ILE A 642 -18.12 21.88 -17.32
N LYS A 643 -16.96 22.54 -17.14
CA LYS A 643 -15.65 21.86 -17.14
C LYS A 643 -15.54 20.80 -16.04
N LEU A 644 -16.12 21.05 -14.87
CA LEU A 644 -16.12 20.11 -13.76
C LEU A 644 -16.91 18.85 -14.11
N PHE A 645 -18.15 19.00 -14.57
CA PHE A 645 -19.02 17.87 -14.90
C PHE A 645 -18.56 17.14 -16.19
N GLU A 646 -17.99 17.83 -17.18
CA GLU A 646 -17.32 17.22 -18.34
C GLU A 646 -16.19 16.26 -17.92
N LYS A 647 -15.40 16.64 -16.90
CA LYS A 647 -14.40 15.73 -16.33
C LYS A 647 -15.05 14.57 -15.55
N SER A 648 -16.09 14.87 -14.78
CA SER A 648 -16.77 13.88 -13.94
C SER A 648 -17.36 12.72 -14.76
N VAL A 649 -17.98 13.00 -15.91
CA VAL A 649 -18.58 11.96 -16.77
C VAL A 649 -17.56 10.99 -17.38
N ILE A 650 -16.28 11.37 -17.46
CA ILE A 650 -15.20 10.46 -17.89
C ILE A 650 -15.00 9.34 -16.86
N PHE A 651 -15.13 9.66 -15.58
CA PHE A 651 -14.93 8.73 -14.46
C PHE A 651 -16.22 8.02 -14.05
N TYR A 652 -17.36 8.72 -14.13
CA TYR A 652 -18.68 8.22 -13.74
C TYR A 652 -19.67 8.23 -14.91
N PRO A 653 -19.39 7.50 -16.01
CA PRO A 653 -20.26 7.49 -17.18
C PRO A 653 -21.63 6.84 -16.90
N GLU A 654 -21.76 6.06 -15.83
CA GLU A 654 -22.98 5.36 -15.43
C GLU A 654 -23.82 6.16 -14.40
N ASN A 655 -23.40 7.37 -14.03
CA ASN A 655 -24.13 8.20 -13.08
C ASN A 655 -25.08 9.16 -13.82
N MET A 656 -26.38 8.88 -13.77
CA MET A 656 -27.43 9.67 -14.44
C MET A 656 -27.55 11.11 -13.92
N ASP A 657 -27.31 11.36 -12.63
CA ASP A 657 -27.41 12.70 -12.03
C ASP A 657 -26.31 13.62 -12.57
N ILE A 658 -25.09 13.11 -12.75
CA ILE A 658 -23.96 13.86 -13.33
C ILE A 658 -24.28 14.26 -14.78
N TRP A 659 -24.84 13.35 -15.58
CA TRP A 659 -25.26 13.65 -16.96
C TRP A 659 -26.40 14.68 -17.02
N ASN A 660 -27.42 14.55 -16.15
CA ASN A 660 -28.50 15.53 -16.06
C ASN A 660 -27.99 16.92 -15.66
N ASN A 661 -27.10 17.00 -14.66
CA ASN A 661 -26.51 18.26 -14.23
C ASN A 661 -25.67 18.90 -15.36
N LEU A 662 -24.91 18.11 -16.12
CA LEU A 662 -24.19 18.59 -17.29
C LEU A 662 -25.14 19.13 -18.38
N GLY A 663 -26.23 18.42 -18.64
CA GLY A 663 -27.27 18.87 -19.58
C GLY A 663 -27.92 20.19 -19.16
N PHE A 664 -28.20 20.34 -17.87
CA PHE A 664 -28.74 21.57 -17.29
C PHE A 664 -27.78 22.76 -17.46
N LEU A 665 -26.48 22.54 -17.22
CA LEU A 665 -25.47 23.57 -17.40
C LEU A 665 -25.33 24.00 -18.87
N TYR A 666 -25.31 23.06 -19.81
CA TYR A 666 -25.31 23.42 -21.23
C TYR A 666 -26.60 24.14 -21.67
N THR A 667 -27.75 23.76 -21.10
CA THR A 667 -29.03 24.46 -21.32
C THR A 667 -28.90 25.93 -20.91
N LYS A 668 -28.25 26.21 -19.78
CA LYS A 668 -27.99 27.58 -19.30
C LYS A 668 -26.98 28.35 -20.16
N LYS A 669 -26.02 27.67 -20.78
CA LYS A 669 -25.06 28.29 -21.72
C LYS A 669 -25.71 28.80 -23.00
N ALA A 670 -26.84 28.21 -23.41
CA ALA A 670 -27.74 28.72 -24.44
C ALA A 670 -27.11 29.06 -25.81
N THR A 671 -25.96 28.45 -26.16
CA THR A 671 -25.39 28.53 -27.52
C THR A 671 -25.91 27.37 -28.37
N PRO A 672 -25.99 27.48 -29.71
CA PRO A 672 -26.44 26.38 -30.57
C PRO A 672 -25.64 25.09 -30.38
N GLU A 673 -24.33 25.19 -30.13
CA GLU A 673 -23.48 24.06 -29.80
C GLU A 673 -23.83 23.47 -28.42
N ALA A 674 -24.05 24.32 -27.41
CA ALA A 674 -24.42 23.88 -26.08
C ALA A 674 -25.81 23.21 -26.07
N VAL A 675 -26.78 23.67 -26.86
CA VAL A 675 -28.08 23.00 -27.00
C VAL A 675 -27.91 21.55 -27.48
N ARG A 676 -27.06 21.32 -28.50
CA ARG A 676 -26.76 19.96 -28.97
C ARG A 676 -26.10 19.11 -27.89
N LYS A 677 -25.13 19.67 -27.14
CA LYS A 677 -24.47 18.96 -26.03
C LYS A 677 -25.43 18.68 -24.87
N ALA A 678 -26.34 19.59 -24.57
CA ALA A 678 -27.36 19.44 -23.54
C ALA A 678 -28.31 18.28 -23.87
N ILE A 679 -28.83 18.26 -25.10
CA ILE A 679 -29.68 17.17 -25.61
C ILE A 679 -28.94 15.83 -25.45
N ASN A 680 -27.70 15.72 -25.93
CA ASN A 680 -26.90 14.51 -25.79
C ASN A 680 -26.67 14.09 -24.33
N ALA A 681 -26.42 15.04 -23.42
CA ALA A 681 -26.23 14.75 -22.01
C ALA A 681 -27.53 14.24 -21.34
N TYR A 682 -28.68 14.86 -21.64
CA TYR A 682 -29.97 14.34 -21.15
C TYR A 682 -30.30 12.97 -21.74
N HIS A 683 -30.01 12.74 -23.03
CA HIS A 683 -30.13 11.41 -23.63
C HIS A 683 -29.28 10.39 -22.89
N LYS A 684 -28.02 10.69 -22.56
CA LYS A 684 -27.19 9.78 -21.77
C LYS A 684 -27.78 9.48 -20.40
N ALA A 685 -28.34 10.47 -19.72
CA ALA A 685 -29.03 10.26 -18.45
C ALA A 685 -30.27 9.34 -18.61
N LEU A 686 -31.06 9.55 -19.68
CA LEU A 686 -32.27 8.79 -19.97
C LEU A 686 -31.99 7.41 -20.62
N GLU A 687 -30.84 7.21 -21.24
CA GLU A 687 -30.36 5.88 -21.68
C GLU A 687 -30.03 5.00 -20.48
N LEU A 688 -29.44 5.58 -19.42
CA LEU A 688 -29.14 4.89 -18.17
C LEU A 688 -30.41 4.59 -17.38
N ASN A 689 -31.35 5.54 -17.34
CA ASN A 689 -32.66 5.35 -16.73
C ASN A 689 -33.74 6.10 -17.53
N PRO A 690 -34.51 5.38 -18.37
CA PRO A 690 -35.58 5.98 -19.18
C PRO A 690 -36.70 6.64 -18.36
N GLU A 691 -36.84 6.28 -17.09
CA GLU A 691 -37.83 6.84 -16.15
C GLU A 691 -37.27 7.99 -15.32
N PHE A 692 -36.11 8.55 -15.69
CA PHE A 692 -35.53 9.66 -14.94
C PHE A 692 -36.28 10.97 -15.21
N GLU A 693 -37.33 11.22 -14.42
CA GLU A 693 -38.26 12.35 -14.61
C GLU A 693 -37.58 13.72 -14.65
N LEU A 694 -36.56 13.94 -13.82
CA LEU A 694 -35.85 15.22 -13.79
C LEU A 694 -35.15 15.52 -15.13
N ALA A 695 -34.46 14.53 -15.72
CA ALA A 695 -33.81 14.67 -17.01
C ALA A 695 -34.84 14.84 -18.15
N ARG A 696 -35.97 14.12 -18.09
CA ARG A 696 -37.06 14.23 -19.06
C ARG A 696 -37.69 15.62 -19.04
N HIS A 697 -37.99 16.14 -17.84
CA HIS A 697 -38.52 17.48 -17.65
C HIS A 697 -37.57 18.55 -18.20
N ASN A 698 -36.28 18.44 -17.86
CA ASN A 698 -35.26 19.39 -18.31
C ASN A 698 -35.06 19.37 -19.84
N LEU A 699 -35.07 18.17 -20.45
CA LEU A 699 -35.03 18.01 -21.90
C LEU A 699 -36.27 18.63 -22.57
N ALA A 700 -37.48 18.37 -22.03
CA ALA A 700 -38.72 18.93 -22.56
C ALA A 700 -38.73 20.45 -22.53
N GLN A 701 -38.25 21.06 -21.44
CA GLN A 701 -38.14 22.50 -21.32
C GLN A 701 -37.16 23.09 -22.35
N LEU A 702 -36.00 22.45 -22.56
CA LEU A 702 -35.01 22.86 -23.55
C LEU A 702 -35.56 22.77 -24.99
N LEU A 703 -36.22 21.67 -25.32
CA LEU A 703 -36.76 21.46 -26.67
C LEU A 703 -37.88 22.45 -26.97
N LYS A 704 -38.77 22.69 -26.01
CA LYS A 704 -39.84 23.70 -26.12
C LYS A 704 -39.29 25.10 -26.36
N SER A 705 -38.24 25.51 -25.65
CA SER A 705 -37.65 26.85 -25.83
C SER A 705 -36.92 27.01 -27.17
N ASN A 706 -36.57 25.91 -27.85
CA ASN A 706 -35.89 25.91 -29.15
C ASN A 706 -36.78 25.43 -30.31
N ASN A 707 -38.09 25.23 -30.11
CA ASN A 707 -39.04 24.68 -31.09
C ASN A 707 -38.58 23.34 -31.72
N MET A 708 -37.99 22.47 -30.90
CA MET A 708 -37.54 21.14 -31.31
C MET A 708 -38.46 20.06 -30.75
N SER A 709 -38.41 18.86 -31.33
CA SER A 709 -39.11 17.67 -30.82
C SER A 709 -38.12 16.51 -30.69
N ASP A 710 -38.38 15.62 -29.74
CA ASP A 710 -37.53 14.47 -29.47
C ASP A 710 -38.38 13.26 -29.07
N PRO A 711 -38.27 12.11 -29.76
CA PRO A 711 -39.02 10.90 -29.46
C PRO A 711 -38.83 10.40 -28.02
N MET A 712 -37.72 10.75 -27.35
CA MET A 712 -37.44 10.35 -25.98
C MET A 712 -38.48 10.89 -24.98
N LEU A 713 -39.14 12.01 -25.29
CA LEU A 713 -40.19 12.57 -24.44
C LEU A 713 -41.48 11.72 -24.45
N ASP A 714 -41.74 11.02 -25.54
CA ASP A 714 -42.93 10.16 -25.68
C ASP A 714 -42.78 8.84 -24.90
N TYR A 715 -41.57 8.50 -24.44
CA TYR A 715 -41.26 7.22 -23.83
C TYR A 715 -42.17 6.90 -22.64
N GLY A 716 -42.32 7.83 -21.68
CA GLY A 716 -43.16 7.64 -20.50
C GLY A 716 -44.64 7.44 -20.87
N THR A 717 -45.15 8.23 -21.83
CA THR A 717 -46.52 8.10 -22.33
C THR A 717 -46.77 6.74 -22.98
N ILE A 718 -45.84 6.29 -23.83
CA ILE A 718 -45.93 4.97 -24.49
C ILE A 718 -45.82 3.85 -23.46
N MET A 719 -44.97 3.99 -22.43
CA MET A 719 -44.85 3.02 -21.34
C MET A 719 -46.17 2.89 -20.56
N SER A 720 -46.81 4.00 -20.21
CA SER A 720 -48.13 3.98 -19.56
C SER A 720 -49.19 3.30 -20.43
N GLN A 721 -49.17 3.54 -21.75
CA GLN A 721 -50.05 2.84 -22.69
C GLN A 721 -49.78 1.33 -22.71
N VAL A 722 -48.51 0.91 -22.66
CA VAL A 722 -48.14 -0.51 -22.56
C VAL A 722 -48.72 -1.12 -21.29
N GLU A 723 -48.55 -0.49 -20.13
CA GLU A 723 -49.05 -0.99 -18.85
C GLU A 723 -50.58 -1.06 -18.79
N GLU A 724 -51.26 -0.05 -19.33
CA GLU A 724 -52.73 -0.05 -19.47
C GLU A 724 -53.20 -1.21 -20.34
N ARG A 725 -52.55 -1.44 -21.49
CA ARG A 725 -52.91 -2.51 -22.44
C ARG A 725 -52.60 -3.90 -21.88
N ILE A 726 -51.50 -4.05 -21.14
CA ILE A 726 -51.20 -5.28 -20.39
C ILE A 726 -52.31 -5.54 -19.36
N SER A 727 -52.73 -4.52 -18.61
CA SER A 727 -53.81 -4.64 -17.62
C SER A 727 -55.16 -5.01 -18.26
N ALA A 728 -55.44 -4.47 -19.45
CA ALA A 728 -56.59 -4.80 -20.28
C ALA A 728 -56.45 -6.14 -21.03
N LYS A 729 -55.30 -6.84 -20.93
CA LYS A 729 -54.96 -8.08 -21.66
C LYS A 729 -55.03 -7.94 -23.19
N ASP A 730 -54.80 -6.74 -23.72
CA ASP A 730 -54.79 -6.41 -25.15
C ASP A 730 -53.39 -6.64 -25.75
N TRP A 731 -52.92 -7.88 -25.72
CA TRP A 731 -51.53 -8.28 -26.02
C TRP A 731 -51.06 -7.90 -27.43
N ASN A 732 -51.96 -7.93 -28.41
CA ASN A 732 -51.65 -7.62 -29.82
C ASN A 732 -51.21 -6.16 -30.01
N LYS A 733 -51.70 -5.24 -29.18
CA LYS A 733 -51.29 -3.83 -29.21
C LYS A 733 -50.05 -3.54 -28.35
N VAL A 734 -49.70 -4.43 -27.42
CA VAL A 734 -48.52 -4.27 -26.57
C VAL A 734 -47.22 -4.44 -27.37
N ILE A 735 -47.13 -5.44 -28.24
CA ILE A 735 -45.93 -5.71 -29.06
C ILE A 735 -45.45 -4.46 -29.85
N PRO A 736 -46.27 -3.80 -30.69
CA PRO A 736 -45.81 -2.65 -31.45
C PRO A 736 -45.40 -1.46 -30.57
N LEU A 737 -46.06 -1.27 -29.42
CA LEU A 737 -45.68 -0.22 -28.46
C LEU A 737 -44.34 -0.54 -27.78
N CYS A 738 -44.11 -1.78 -27.36
CA CYS A 738 -42.82 -2.22 -26.83
C CYS A 738 -41.70 -2.10 -27.88
N LYS A 739 -41.94 -2.47 -29.14
CA LYS A 739 -40.96 -2.27 -30.23
C LYS A 739 -40.66 -0.78 -30.43
N LYS A 740 -41.66 0.10 -30.34
CA LYS A 740 -41.45 1.56 -30.36
C LYS A 740 -40.61 2.03 -29.17
N LEU A 741 -40.90 1.56 -27.95
CA LEU A 741 -40.08 1.88 -26.76
C LEU A 741 -38.63 1.43 -26.91
N ILE A 742 -38.39 0.24 -27.46
CA ILE A 742 -37.05 -0.29 -27.72
C ILE A 742 -36.33 0.51 -28.82
N SER A 743 -37.05 1.04 -29.82
CA SER A 743 -36.45 1.93 -30.83
C SER A 743 -36.02 3.28 -30.25
N ILE A 744 -36.74 3.77 -29.23
CA ILE A 744 -36.44 5.02 -28.53
C ILE A 744 -35.31 4.82 -27.51
N SER A 745 -35.40 3.76 -26.70
CA SER A 745 -34.39 3.37 -25.72
C SER A 745 -34.05 1.88 -25.85
N PRO A 746 -33.01 1.54 -26.65
CA PRO A 746 -32.61 0.15 -26.87
C PRO A 746 -32.16 -0.60 -25.61
N LYS A 747 -31.75 0.15 -24.58
CA LYS A 747 -31.31 -0.34 -23.27
C LYS A 747 -32.40 -0.36 -22.20
N SER A 748 -33.67 -0.17 -22.57
CA SER A 748 -34.77 -0.31 -21.63
C SER A 748 -35.02 -1.77 -21.25
N PHE A 749 -34.64 -2.14 -20.02
CA PHE A 749 -34.98 -3.45 -19.44
C PHE A 749 -36.49 -3.68 -19.46
N LYS A 750 -37.27 -2.71 -18.96
CA LYS A 750 -38.73 -2.82 -18.78
C LYS A 750 -39.46 -3.04 -20.10
N ALA A 751 -39.08 -2.31 -21.16
CA ALA A 751 -39.69 -2.48 -22.48
C ALA A 751 -39.42 -3.87 -23.07
N ARG A 752 -38.19 -4.40 -22.93
CA ARG A 752 -37.83 -5.75 -23.36
C ARG A 752 -38.51 -6.83 -22.53
N PHE A 753 -38.57 -6.64 -21.22
CA PHE A 753 -39.24 -7.56 -20.31
C PHE A 753 -40.75 -7.66 -20.59
N TYR A 754 -41.41 -6.52 -20.82
CA TYR A 754 -42.83 -6.54 -21.23
C TYR A 754 -43.06 -7.14 -22.61
N LEU A 755 -42.15 -6.91 -23.57
CA LEU A 755 -42.21 -7.58 -24.86
C LEU A 755 -42.08 -9.10 -24.68
N ALA A 756 -41.07 -9.57 -23.94
CA ALA A 756 -40.83 -10.98 -23.68
C ALA A 756 -42.02 -11.66 -22.96
N ASN A 757 -42.58 -11.02 -21.92
CA ASN A 757 -43.77 -11.52 -21.23
C ASN A 757 -44.98 -11.63 -22.18
N THR A 758 -45.16 -10.64 -23.06
CA THR A 758 -46.28 -10.62 -24.02
C THR A 758 -46.12 -11.73 -25.06
N LEU A 759 -44.92 -11.89 -25.62
CA LEU A 759 -44.59 -12.96 -26.58
C LEU A 759 -44.79 -14.35 -25.96
N PHE A 760 -44.33 -14.53 -24.71
CA PHE A 760 -44.52 -15.77 -23.95
C PHE A 760 -46.01 -16.08 -23.76
N THR A 761 -46.81 -15.08 -23.40
CA THR A 761 -48.26 -15.22 -23.20
C THR A 761 -48.99 -15.58 -24.50
N LEU A 762 -48.51 -15.07 -25.64
CA LEU A 762 -49.04 -15.38 -26.97
C LEU A 762 -48.53 -16.71 -27.55
N GLY A 763 -47.67 -17.44 -26.82
CA GLY A 763 -47.11 -18.72 -27.25
C GLY A 763 -45.93 -18.60 -28.23
N GLN A 764 -45.42 -17.39 -28.47
CA GLN A 764 -44.22 -17.14 -29.27
C GLN A 764 -42.96 -17.38 -28.43
N ILE A 765 -42.72 -18.64 -28.08
CA ILE A 765 -41.74 -19.03 -27.06
C ILE A 765 -40.31 -18.70 -27.47
N ASP A 766 -39.92 -18.97 -28.71
CA ASP A 766 -38.55 -18.71 -29.20
C ASP A 766 -38.20 -17.21 -29.15
N GLU A 767 -39.11 -16.35 -29.63
CA GLU A 767 -38.93 -14.89 -29.60
C GLU A 767 -38.93 -14.36 -28.15
N SER A 768 -39.72 -14.95 -27.25
CA SER A 768 -39.71 -14.58 -25.84
C SER A 768 -38.38 -14.88 -25.16
N ILE A 769 -37.76 -16.04 -25.46
CA ILE A 769 -36.45 -16.45 -24.93
C ILE A 769 -35.37 -15.46 -25.38
N GLU A 770 -35.41 -15.04 -26.64
CA GLU A 770 -34.47 -14.06 -27.18
C GLU A 770 -34.59 -12.71 -26.44
N GLU A 771 -35.80 -12.19 -26.27
CA GLU A 771 -36.00 -10.90 -25.61
C GLU A 771 -35.76 -10.94 -24.09
N TYR A 772 -36.06 -12.05 -23.41
CA TYR A 772 -35.64 -12.25 -22.01
C TYR A 772 -34.11 -12.27 -21.90
N SER A 773 -33.42 -12.93 -22.82
CA SER A 773 -31.95 -12.98 -22.82
C SER A 773 -31.37 -11.58 -23.00
N LYS A 774 -31.88 -10.81 -23.97
CA LYS A 774 -31.49 -9.39 -24.16
C LYS A 774 -31.85 -8.50 -22.97
N ALA A 775 -32.93 -8.79 -22.25
CA ALA A 775 -33.27 -8.09 -21.02
C ALA A 775 -32.25 -8.42 -19.91
N LEU A 776 -31.82 -9.67 -19.79
CA LEU A 776 -30.79 -10.11 -18.84
C LEU A 776 -29.38 -9.62 -19.22
N ASP A 777 -29.10 -9.33 -20.49
CA ASP A 777 -27.88 -8.62 -20.91
C ASP A 777 -27.81 -7.20 -20.32
N ILE A 778 -28.97 -6.60 -19.99
CA ILE A 778 -29.09 -5.27 -19.36
C ILE A 778 -29.08 -5.41 -17.83
N ASP A 779 -29.90 -6.30 -17.26
CA ASP A 779 -29.97 -6.58 -15.82
C ASP A 779 -29.86 -8.09 -15.55
N GLY A 780 -28.62 -8.57 -15.45
CA GLY A 780 -28.30 -9.99 -15.32
C GLY A 780 -28.54 -10.61 -13.95
N ASN A 781 -29.04 -9.85 -12.96
CA ASN A 781 -29.42 -10.38 -11.64
C ASN A 781 -30.93 -10.29 -11.40
N ASN A 782 -31.72 -10.05 -12.45
CA ASN A 782 -33.15 -9.88 -12.31
C ASN A 782 -33.87 -11.22 -12.09
N VAL A 783 -34.35 -11.44 -10.85
CA VAL A 783 -35.00 -12.69 -10.44
C VAL A 783 -36.25 -13.00 -11.30
N TYR A 784 -37.04 -12.00 -11.66
CA TYR A 784 -38.25 -12.19 -12.46
C TYR A 784 -37.92 -12.59 -13.91
N ALA A 785 -36.91 -11.96 -14.52
CA ALA A 785 -36.48 -12.32 -15.87
C ALA A 785 -35.87 -13.73 -15.92
N HIS A 786 -35.02 -14.12 -14.96
CA HIS A 786 -34.53 -15.50 -14.88
C HIS A 786 -35.66 -16.52 -14.64
N THR A 787 -36.64 -16.17 -13.80
CA THR A 787 -37.81 -17.04 -13.56
C THR A 787 -38.61 -17.25 -14.84
N ASN A 788 -38.93 -16.18 -15.56
CA ASN A 788 -39.74 -16.24 -16.77
C ASN A 788 -38.98 -16.86 -17.95
N LEU A 789 -37.67 -16.64 -18.06
CA LEU A 789 -36.81 -17.33 -19.03
C LEU A 789 -36.76 -18.84 -18.74
N GLY A 790 -36.62 -19.24 -17.47
CA GLY A 790 -36.70 -20.64 -17.06
C GLY A 790 -38.05 -21.28 -17.42
N LEU A 791 -39.16 -20.55 -17.25
CA LEU A 791 -40.49 -21.00 -17.68
C LEU A 791 -40.61 -21.10 -19.20
N ALA A 792 -40.02 -20.17 -19.96
CA ALA A 792 -40.00 -20.21 -21.42
C ALA A 792 -39.22 -21.42 -21.94
N TYR A 793 -38.04 -21.70 -21.40
CA TYR A 793 -37.29 -22.93 -21.72
C TYR A 793 -38.06 -24.19 -21.32
N TYR A 794 -38.70 -24.18 -20.16
CA TYR A 794 -39.54 -25.29 -19.69
C TYR A 794 -40.69 -25.59 -20.67
N GLN A 795 -41.37 -24.55 -21.16
CA GLN A 795 -42.45 -24.68 -22.14
C GLN A 795 -41.93 -25.13 -23.52
N LYS A 796 -40.71 -24.74 -23.89
CA LYS A 796 -39.99 -25.23 -25.07
C LYS A 796 -39.50 -26.69 -24.92
N GLN A 797 -39.63 -27.29 -23.73
CA GLN A 797 -39.08 -28.60 -23.37
C GLN A 797 -37.55 -28.65 -23.37
N ASP A 798 -36.88 -27.49 -23.32
CA ASP A 798 -35.44 -27.38 -23.12
C ASP A 798 -35.13 -27.39 -21.62
N TYR A 799 -35.30 -28.57 -21.03
CA TYR A 799 -35.14 -28.77 -19.59
C TYR A 799 -33.73 -28.49 -19.05
N PRO A 800 -32.62 -28.77 -19.78
CA PRO A 800 -31.28 -28.40 -19.33
C PRO A 800 -31.12 -26.89 -19.11
N ASN A 801 -31.57 -26.06 -20.06
CA ASN A 801 -31.48 -24.60 -19.92
C ASN A 801 -32.48 -24.08 -18.87
N ALA A 802 -33.70 -24.62 -18.82
CA ALA A 802 -34.67 -24.28 -17.77
C ALA A 802 -34.11 -24.53 -16.36
N ARG A 803 -33.43 -25.67 -16.16
CA ARG A 803 -32.78 -26.02 -14.90
C ARG A 803 -31.73 -24.99 -14.50
N LYS A 804 -30.85 -24.60 -15.42
CA LYS A 804 -29.79 -23.62 -15.17
C LYS A 804 -30.35 -22.27 -14.71
N GLU A 805 -31.43 -21.83 -15.34
CA GLU A 805 -32.08 -20.57 -14.96
C GLU A 805 -32.74 -20.66 -13.59
N PHE A 806 -33.48 -21.74 -13.27
CA PHE A 806 -34.06 -21.92 -11.94
C PHE A 806 -33.02 -22.09 -10.82
N GLU A 807 -31.87 -22.71 -11.10
CA GLU A 807 -30.73 -22.77 -10.16
C GLU A 807 -30.15 -21.37 -9.92
N THR A 808 -30.14 -20.51 -10.94
CA THR A 808 -29.73 -19.11 -10.82
C THR A 808 -30.75 -18.31 -10.01
N VAL A 809 -32.06 -18.54 -10.22
CA VAL A 809 -33.13 -17.96 -9.39
C VAL A 809 -32.94 -18.32 -7.92
N LEU A 810 -32.70 -19.59 -7.56
CA LEU A 810 -32.49 -20.00 -6.16
C LEU A 810 -31.19 -19.46 -5.55
N ARG A 811 -30.20 -19.11 -6.38
CA ARG A 811 -28.99 -18.43 -5.93
C ARG A 811 -29.26 -16.97 -5.55
N LEU A 812 -30.12 -16.30 -6.32
CA LEU A 812 -30.49 -14.89 -6.11
C LEU A 812 -31.60 -14.74 -5.05
N ASP A 813 -32.58 -15.65 -5.04
CA ASP A 813 -33.68 -15.76 -4.08
C ASP A 813 -33.86 -17.22 -3.61
N PRO A 814 -33.19 -17.61 -2.52
CA PRO A 814 -33.25 -18.98 -1.99
C PRO A 814 -34.64 -19.46 -1.54
N LYS A 815 -35.59 -18.54 -1.34
CA LYS A 815 -36.96 -18.84 -0.87
C LYS A 815 -37.96 -18.94 -2.02
N ASN A 816 -37.53 -18.81 -3.28
CA ASN A 816 -38.42 -18.89 -4.43
C ASN A 816 -39.04 -20.30 -4.57
N GLN A 817 -40.33 -20.42 -4.22
CA GLN A 817 -41.04 -21.69 -4.19
C GLN A 817 -41.22 -22.26 -5.60
N LEU A 818 -41.56 -21.43 -6.58
CA LEU A 818 -41.79 -21.83 -7.96
C LEU A 818 -40.54 -22.47 -8.58
N ALA A 819 -39.37 -21.85 -8.42
CA ALA A 819 -38.12 -22.39 -8.94
C ALA A 819 -37.78 -23.75 -8.32
N ARG A 820 -38.03 -23.92 -7.01
CA ARG A 820 -37.82 -25.21 -6.31
C ARG A 820 -38.76 -26.30 -6.82
N GLU A 821 -40.03 -25.99 -7.01
CA GLU A 821 -41.02 -26.93 -7.56
C GLU A 821 -40.66 -27.36 -8.98
N ARG A 822 -40.27 -26.40 -9.85
CA ARG A 822 -39.86 -26.69 -11.23
C ARG A 822 -38.60 -27.53 -11.30
N LEU A 823 -37.59 -27.25 -10.46
CA LEU A 823 -36.38 -28.07 -10.38
C LEU A 823 -36.66 -29.50 -9.91
N ASN A 824 -37.51 -29.67 -8.89
CA ASN A 824 -37.92 -30.99 -8.42
C ASN A 824 -38.66 -31.77 -9.51
N TRP A 825 -39.56 -31.11 -10.25
CA TRP A 825 -40.27 -31.73 -11.37
C TRP A 825 -39.30 -32.17 -12.47
N ILE A 826 -38.39 -31.29 -12.90
CA ILE A 826 -37.36 -31.59 -13.92
C ILE A 826 -36.50 -32.77 -13.48
N GLY A 827 -36.05 -32.77 -12.22
CA GLY A 827 -35.20 -33.83 -11.66
C GLY A 827 -35.90 -35.17 -11.45
N ASN A 828 -37.23 -35.20 -11.32
CA ASN A 828 -38.00 -36.44 -11.15
C ASN A 828 -38.46 -37.06 -12.48
N ASN A 829 -38.69 -36.26 -13.52
CA ASN A 829 -39.22 -36.72 -14.81
C ASN A 829 -38.16 -36.95 -15.90
N LEU A 830 -36.89 -36.63 -15.64
CA LEU A 830 -35.76 -36.83 -16.57
C LEU A 830 -34.70 -37.80 -16.01
N LYS A 831 -35.05 -38.60 -14.99
CA LYS A 831 -34.28 -39.76 -14.51
C LYS A 831 -34.69 -41.00 -15.31
#